data_AF-A0AAX2EG98-F1
#
_entry.id   AF-A0AAX2EG98-F1
#
_cell.length_a   1.000
_cell.length_b   1.000
_cell.length_c   1.000
_cell.angle_alpha   90.00
_cell.angle_beta   90.00
_cell.angle_gamma   90.00
#
_symmetry.space_group_name_H-M   'P 1'
#
loop_
_entity.id
_entity.type
_entity.pdbx_description
1 polymer ?
#
loop_
_entity_poly.entity_id
_entity_poly.type
_entity_poly.pdbx_seq_one_letter_code
_entity_poly.pdbx_strand_id
1 'polypeptide(L)'
;MIKVSAMSLFSVSLLLVLTFLFPADTAYGEEEKQMIVVYENKQGEEAVQESDAAVEKEYDNLPVAAITADSGTIEELKEDPDIKYVEPDVKISVSDSGSTAIRAVKEAASPILEQWNLAPIQASQAWNEGLTGKGVKIAVIDSGIYPHEDLKIAGGYSAVSYTSSYKDDEGHGTHVAGIIGAKHNRYGTDGVAPDAQLYAVKALDSVGEGDLSDLLEGIDWAISNKMNIINMSMGTTYKSRALQDAVDKAYQKGILLVAASGNEGAGHPLDYPAAFDKVIAVSASDSKNKIASFSSVGSKVEISAPGADIISTYLGTYYAMMSGTSQATPHVSAMLALLKQQYPNETNDQLRTRLQRYSKDLGQKGRDNLFGYGLVQYQAERDKGYQQAMEAVQLAEKTKSHNNYDKAQKLVSDLSNNKDKQNLQKRLDKVKQALTLQEAKDVVAKAEKSIKKADIDAAQTAINKVTDNNEKKNLQNRLDKVKQALALQETKDKVAKAEKSKKKADIDTAQTAINKVTDSTEKKNLQKRLDKVKQAITLQEAKDKVSKAEKSRKKADIDAAQSAINKVTDKNEKNNLQKRLDKVKQALLVQEVKDKVSKAEKSKTKKNVDDAQKSVKKLANGKDKTDLQKRIDKVKQAQIKTANDLVKAAEKKINDSNIQKAQSAIKELQSGKDKDNLQKRLDKVKAKAAETKKLNDAKSKVKKAEKDKTKKSKQSAQSAVDKLKSSNDKKKLQTRIKAIKVK
;
A
#
# COMPACT_ATOMS: atom_id res chain seq x y z
N MET A 1 -70.33 26.95 -77.66
CA MET A 1 -70.55 28.16 -78.48
C MET A 1 -69.24 28.43 -79.23
N ILE A 2 -69.14 27.93 -80.48
CA ILE A 2 -69.12 28.71 -81.75
C ILE A 2 -67.82 29.54 -81.87
N LYS A 3 -66.81 29.06 -82.62
CA LYS A 3 -66.39 29.49 -83.98
C LYS A 3 -66.12 31.01 -84.05
N VAL A 4 -64.98 31.48 -84.57
CA VAL A 4 -64.73 31.66 -86.02
C VAL A 4 -63.23 31.66 -86.35
N SER A 5 -62.96 31.17 -87.56
CA SER A 5 -61.69 31.06 -88.31
C SER A 5 -61.64 32.11 -89.44
N ALA A 6 -60.45 32.57 -89.85
CA ALA A 6 -60.04 32.94 -91.23
C ALA A 6 -58.58 33.45 -91.15
N MET A 7 -57.53 32.98 -91.85
CA MET A 7 -57.26 32.49 -93.22
C MET A 7 -57.01 33.60 -94.26
N SER A 8 -55.74 33.69 -94.74
CA SER A 8 -55.26 34.03 -96.11
C SER A 8 -53.72 34.19 -96.07
N LEU A 9 -52.85 33.39 -96.73
CA LEU A 9 -52.57 33.11 -98.16
C LEU A 9 -51.92 34.25 -98.97
N PHE A 10 -50.61 34.08 -99.21
CA PHE A 10 -49.76 34.36 -100.40
C PHE A 10 -50.08 35.54 -101.35
N SER A 11 -49.08 36.40 -101.60
CA SER A 11 -48.47 36.55 -102.93
C SER A 11 -47.22 37.45 -102.93
N VAL A 12 -46.17 36.91 -103.56
CA VAL A 12 -45.04 37.47 -104.32
C VAL A 12 -44.94 39.00 -104.45
N SER A 13 -43.76 39.54 -104.11
CA SER A 13 -43.20 40.74 -104.75
C SER A 13 -41.69 40.66 -104.84
N LEU A 14 -41.25 40.41 -106.08
CA LEU A 14 -39.98 40.75 -106.73
C LEU A 14 -39.10 41.75 -105.97
N LEU A 15 -37.93 41.32 -105.48
CA LEU A 15 -36.84 42.25 -105.15
C LEU A 15 -35.64 41.99 -106.05
N LEU A 16 -35.32 43.03 -106.81
CA LEU A 16 -34.28 43.13 -107.81
C LEU A 16 -32.90 43.00 -107.13
N VAL A 17 -32.05 42.19 -107.74
CA VAL A 17 -30.63 42.02 -107.45
C VAL A 17 -29.90 43.35 -107.67
N LEU A 18 -29.23 43.86 -106.64
CA LEU A 18 -28.08 44.76 -106.78
C LEU A 18 -26.87 44.10 -106.14
N THR A 19 -26.06 43.46 -106.98
CA THR A 19 -24.73 42.96 -106.67
C THR A 19 -23.79 44.15 -106.46
N PHE A 20 -23.37 44.40 -105.23
CA PHE A 20 -22.08 45.03 -104.97
C PHE A 20 -21.04 43.92 -104.80
N LEU A 21 -20.15 43.83 -105.78
CA LEU A 21 -18.88 43.10 -105.70
C LEU A 21 -18.02 43.80 -104.65
N PHE A 22 -17.90 43.20 -103.47
CA PHE A 22 -16.74 43.41 -102.59
C PHE A 22 -15.93 42.13 -102.58
N PRO A 23 -14.59 42.20 -102.68
CA PRO A 23 -13.75 41.02 -102.54
C PRO A 23 -14.01 40.41 -101.16
N ALA A 24 -14.36 39.13 -101.13
CA ALA A 24 -14.28 38.36 -99.91
C ALA A 24 -12.80 38.16 -99.61
N ASP A 25 -12.17 39.15 -98.98
CA ASP A 25 -11.00 38.87 -98.17
C ASP A 25 -11.50 37.97 -97.05
N THR A 26 -11.17 36.69 -97.17
CA THR A 26 -11.19 35.75 -96.06
C THR A 26 -10.16 36.25 -95.06
N ALA A 27 -10.55 37.22 -94.22
CA ALA A 27 -9.83 37.51 -92.99
C ALA A 27 -9.93 36.24 -92.14
N TYR A 28 -8.84 35.49 -92.10
CA TYR A 28 -8.60 34.60 -90.97
C TYR A 28 -8.66 35.51 -89.74
N GLY A 29 -9.71 35.40 -88.92
CA GLY A 29 -9.74 36.12 -87.65
C GLY A 29 -8.49 35.75 -86.88
N GLU A 30 -7.68 36.75 -86.52
CA GLU A 30 -6.48 36.49 -85.73
C GLU A 30 -6.90 35.87 -84.41
N GLU A 31 -6.20 34.81 -84.01
CA GLU A 31 -6.48 34.09 -82.78
C GLU A 31 -6.07 34.97 -81.59
N GLU A 32 -7.07 35.56 -80.92
CA GLU A 32 -6.88 36.29 -79.66
C GLU A 32 -6.40 35.34 -78.55
N LYS A 33 -5.47 35.83 -77.73
CA LYS A 33 -4.84 35.06 -76.65
C LYS A 33 -4.94 35.84 -75.34
N GLN A 34 -5.15 35.11 -74.26
CA GLN A 34 -5.12 35.65 -72.90
C GLN A 34 -3.67 35.73 -72.40
N MET A 35 -3.28 36.92 -71.97
CA MET A 35 -1.92 37.27 -71.60
C MET A 35 -1.89 38.05 -70.29
N ILE A 36 -0.78 37.93 -69.59
CA ILE A 36 -0.41 38.76 -68.44
C ILE A 36 0.67 39.74 -68.89
N VAL A 37 0.39 41.03 -68.72
CA VAL A 37 1.34 42.12 -69.01
C VAL A 37 1.81 42.71 -67.69
N VAL A 38 3.11 42.79 -67.50
CA VAL A 38 3.72 43.43 -66.33
C VAL A 38 4.41 44.70 -66.79
N TYR A 39 3.97 45.84 -66.26
CA TYR A 39 4.51 47.15 -66.63
C TYR A 39 5.55 47.64 -65.60
N GLU A 40 6.51 48.43 -66.07
CA GLU A 40 7.60 48.95 -65.24
C GLU A 40 7.15 50.18 -64.43
N ASN A 41 6.25 50.97 -65.00
CA ASN A 41 5.82 52.25 -64.48
C ASN A 41 4.41 52.63 -64.99
N LYS A 42 3.96 53.85 -64.67
CA LYS A 42 2.64 54.34 -65.06
C LYS A 42 2.49 54.52 -66.58
N GLN A 43 3.56 54.85 -67.30
CA GLN A 43 3.53 54.96 -68.75
C GLN A 43 3.26 53.59 -69.39
N GLY A 44 3.81 52.51 -68.84
CA GLY A 44 3.51 51.15 -69.30
C GLY A 44 2.06 50.74 -69.02
N GLU A 45 1.49 51.17 -67.89
CA GLU A 45 0.06 50.98 -67.60
C GLU A 45 -0.82 51.72 -68.63
N GLU A 46 -0.51 52.98 -68.92
CA GLU A 46 -1.19 53.79 -69.94
C GLU A 46 -1.03 53.15 -71.34
N ALA A 47 0.14 52.59 -71.68
CA ALA A 47 0.38 51.89 -72.94
C ALA A 47 -0.51 50.64 -73.12
N VAL A 48 -0.76 49.88 -72.05
CA VAL A 48 -1.72 48.76 -72.10
C VAL A 48 -3.14 49.27 -72.36
N GLN A 49 -3.55 50.35 -71.69
CA GLN A 49 -4.90 50.93 -71.84
C GLN A 49 -5.14 51.58 -73.21
N GLU A 50 -4.10 52.10 -73.85
CA GLU A 50 -4.17 52.72 -75.17
C GLU A 50 -4.01 51.72 -76.33
N SER A 51 -3.61 50.48 -76.04
CA SER A 51 -3.48 49.41 -77.04
C SER A 51 -4.85 48.87 -77.50
N ASP A 52 -4.84 48.07 -78.58
CA ASP A 52 -6.03 47.35 -79.06
C ASP A 52 -6.40 46.12 -78.19
N ALA A 53 -5.69 45.90 -77.07
CA ALA A 53 -5.96 44.79 -76.16
C ALA A 53 -7.24 45.05 -75.33
N ALA A 54 -8.04 44.01 -75.14
CA ALA A 54 -9.12 44.02 -74.16
C ALA A 54 -8.53 43.79 -72.76
N VAL A 55 -8.55 44.81 -71.90
CA VAL A 55 -8.11 44.69 -70.51
C VAL A 55 -9.19 43.98 -69.69
N GLU A 56 -8.91 42.76 -69.26
CA GLU A 56 -9.82 41.91 -68.48
C GLU A 56 -9.74 42.23 -66.99
N LYS A 57 -8.52 42.46 -66.47
CA LYS A 57 -8.27 42.70 -65.04
C LYS A 57 -7.09 43.62 -64.79
N GLU A 58 -7.23 44.43 -63.76
CA GLU A 58 -6.19 45.27 -63.16
C GLU A 58 -6.10 44.98 -61.65
N TYR A 59 -4.96 45.28 -61.04
CA TYR A 59 -4.65 44.90 -59.65
C TYR A 59 -4.19 46.12 -58.84
N ASP A 60 -4.59 46.21 -57.57
CA ASP A 60 -4.35 47.41 -56.75
C ASP A 60 -2.88 47.52 -56.29
N ASN A 61 -2.21 46.40 -56.04
CA ASN A 61 -0.86 46.37 -55.45
C ASN A 61 0.21 45.79 -56.39
N LEU A 62 -0.18 45.34 -57.57
CA LEU A 62 0.68 44.69 -58.56
C LEU A 62 0.68 45.51 -59.86
N PRO A 63 1.85 45.81 -60.46
CA PRO A 63 1.92 46.53 -61.72
C PRO A 63 1.66 45.58 -62.90
N VAL A 64 0.45 45.02 -62.93
CA VAL A 64 0.07 43.92 -63.82
C VAL A 64 -1.29 44.23 -64.45
N ALA A 65 -1.52 43.75 -65.67
CA ALA A 65 -2.84 43.67 -66.28
C ALA A 65 -3.02 42.29 -66.92
N ALA A 66 -4.22 41.70 -66.80
CA ALA A 66 -4.61 40.56 -67.61
C ALA A 66 -5.38 41.07 -68.83
N ILE A 67 -4.99 40.63 -70.01
CA ILE A 67 -5.53 41.12 -71.28
C ILE A 67 -5.90 39.97 -72.21
N THR A 68 -6.84 40.23 -73.12
CA THR A 68 -7.10 39.42 -74.32
C THR A 68 -6.67 40.23 -75.54
N ALA A 69 -5.76 39.70 -76.36
CA ALA A 69 -5.18 40.44 -77.49
C ALA A 69 -4.78 39.53 -78.65
N ASP A 70 -4.77 40.08 -79.87
CA ASP A 70 -4.23 39.40 -81.04
C ASP A 70 -2.69 39.34 -81.03
N SER A 71 -2.11 38.64 -82.00
CA SER A 71 -0.65 38.44 -82.01
C SER A 71 0.13 39.70 -82.37
N GLY A 72 -0.46 40.65 -83.11
CA GLY A 72 0.19 41.94 -83.42
C GLY A 72 0.32 42.81 -82.18
N THR A 73 -0.79 43.01 -81.47
CA THR A 73 -0.87 43.79 -80.23
C THR A 73 0.06 43.24 -79.15
N ILE A 74 0.16 41.91 -79.03
CA ILE A 74 1.08 41.26 -78.08
C ILE A 74 2.54 41.57 -78.39
N GLU A 75 2.94 41.61 -79.67
CA GLU A 75 4.32 41.95 -80.03
C GLU A 75 4.60 43.44 -79.85
N GLU A 76 3.64 44.33 -80.13
CA GLU A 76 3.76 45.77 -79.84
C GLU A 76 3.99 46.02 -78.35
N LEU A 77 3.19 45.40 -77.48
CA LEU A 77 3.36 45.50 -76.03
C LEU A 77 4.68 44.91 -75.53
N LYS A 78 5.27 43.92 -76.23
CA LYS A 78 6.60 43.38 -75.86
C LYS A 78 7.75 44.29 -76.27
N GLU A 79 7.57 45.11 -77.30
CA GLU A 79 8.58 46.06 -77.78
C GLU A 79 8.52 47.42 -77.04
N ASP A 80 7.41 47.71 -76.36
CA ASP A 80 7.24 48.93 -75.57
C ASP A 80 8.28 49.00 -74.41
N PRO A 81 9.06 50.09 -74.31
CA PRO A 81 10.14 50.22 -73.33
C PRO A 81 9.67 50.34 -71.86
N ASP A 82 8.39 50.65 -71.64
CA ASP A 82 7.77 50.77 -70.32
C ASP A 82 7.02 49.48 -69.91
N ILE A 83 6.97 48.47 -70.79
CA ILE A 83 6.52 47.12 -70.46
C ILE A 83 7.72 46.26 -70.04
N LYS A 84 7.62 45.66 -68.86
CA LYS A 84 8.69 44.82 -68.29
C LYS A 84 8.72 43.45 -68.95
N TYR A 85 7.55 42.84 -69.14
CA TYR A 85 7.37 41.62 -69.93
C TYR A 85 5.89 41.27 -70.14
N VAL A 86 5.64 40.45 -71.16
CA VAL A 86 4.36 39.78 -71.42
C VAL A 86 4.54 38.26 -71.33
N GLU A 87 3.61 37.56 -70.68
CA GLU A 87 3.60 36.10 -70.56
C GLU A 87 2.18 35.54 -70.67
N PRO A 88 1.98 34.26 -71.07
CA PRO A 88 0.64 33.69 -71.21
C PRO A 88 -0.10 33.59 -69.87
N ASP A 89 -1.42 33.80 -69.91
CA ASP A 89 -2.31 33.47 -68.80
C ASP A 89 -2.54 31.94 -68.80
N VAL A 90 -1.81 31.24 -67.94
CA VAL A 90 -1.81 29.77 -67.88
C VAL A 90 -2.83 29.25 -66.88
N LYS A 91 -3.31 28.02 -67.10
CA LYS A 91 -4.18 27.34 -66.15
C LYS A 91 -3.44 26.95 -64.87
N ILE A 92 -4.15 27.11 -63.76
CA ILE A 92 -3.82 26.63 -62.43
C ILE A 92 -4.91 25.65 -61.99
N SER A 93 -4.54 24.56 -61.32
CA SER A 93 -5.49 23.53 -60.91
C SER A 93 -5.30 23.13 -59.45
N VAL A 94 -6.34 22.57 -58.84
CA VAL A 94 -6.24 21.93 -57.51
C VAL A 94 -5.17 20.83 -57.51
N SER A 95 -4.35 20.78 -56.46
CA SER A 95 -3.37 19.69 -56.27
C SER A 95 -3.99 18.53 -55.47
N ASP A 96 -4.93 17.79 -56.07
CA ASP A 96 -5.50 16.52 -55.55
C ASP A 96 -4.85 15.29 -56.22
N SER A 97 -4.69 14.17 -55.52
CA SER A 97 -4.06 12.95 -56.08
C SER A 97 -5.02 12.10 -56.93
N GLY A 98 -6.21 12.61 -57.25
CA GLY A 98 -7.23 11.95 -58.07
C GLY A 98 -7.84 10.69 -57.45
N SER A 99 -7.48 10.34 -56.20
CA SER A 99 -8.07 9.23 -55.46
C SER A 99 -9.26 9.73 -54.65
N THR A 100 -10.21 10.38 -55.32
CA THR A 100 -11.45 10.85 -54.70
C THR A 100 -12.35 9.63 -54.43
N ALA A 101 -11.96 8.81 -53.47
CA ALA A 101 -12.94 8.08 -52.69
C ALA A 101 -13.65 9.12 -51.83
N ILE A 102 -14.55 9.91 -52.43
CA ILE A 102 -15.57 10.66 -51.71
C ILE A 102 -16.43 9.62 -51.00
N ARG A 103 -15.94 9.12 -49.87
CA ARG A 103 -16.76 8.44 -48.89
C ARG A 103 -17.44 9.56 -48.14
N ALA A 104 -18.60 9.97 -48.64
CA ALA A 104 -19.52 10.80 -47.89
C ALA A 104 -19.73 10.12 -46.53
N VAL A 105 -19.13 10.68 -45.49
CA VAL A 105 -19.48 10.31 -44.13
C VAL A 105 -20.82 11.00 -43.90
N LYS A 106 -21.88 10.19 -43.64
CA LYS A 106 -23.27 10.64 -43.43
C LYS A 106 -23.35 11.94 -42.63
N GLU A 107 -24.40 12.75 -42.87
CA GLU A 107 -24.91 13.79 -41.96
C GLU A 107 -24.65 13.36 -40.51
N ALA A 108 -23.77 14.05 -39.80
CA ALA A 108 -23.23 13.53 -38.55
C ALA A 108 -24.34 13.43 -37.48
N ALA A 109 -24.91 12.23 -37.30
CA ALA A 109 -25.97 11.97 -36.32
C ALA A 109 -25.44 11.80 -34.87
N SER A 110 -24.10 11.81 -34.66
CA SER A 110 -23.26 11.82 -33.43
C SER A 110 -21.88 11.17 -33.76
N PRO A 111 -20.89 11.11 -32.84
CA PRO A 111 -19.95 12.12 -32.33
C PRO A 111 -18.81 12.48 -33.33
N ILE A 112 -17.82 13.28 -32.90
CA ILE A 112 -16.58 13.64 -33.64
C ILE A 112 -15.97 12.49 -34.46
N LEU A 113 -15.56 12.79 -35.70
CA LEU A 113 -14.92 11.86 -36.63
C LEU A 113 -13.46 11.59 -36.25
N GLU A 114 -12.98 10.37 -36.53
CA GLU A 114 -11.61 9.99 -36.21
C GLU A 114 -10.61 10.65 -37.18
N GLN A 115 -9.76 11.52 -36.64
CA GLN A 115 -8.76 12.29 -37.38
C GLN A 115 -7.34 11.91 -36.94
N TRP A 116 -6.67 11.04 -37.69
CA TRP A 116 -5.31 10.59 -37.36
C TRP A 116 -4.29 11.73 -37.39
N ASN A 117 -4.52 12.71 -38.26
CA ASN A 117 -3.62 13.83 -38.61
C ASN A 117 -3.34 14.78 -37.45
N LEU A 118 -4.24 14.89 -36.47
CA LEU A 118 -4.11 15.85 -35.36
C LEU A 118 -3.06 15.45 -34.32
N ALA A 119 -2.92 14.15 -34.07
CA ALA A 119 -1.99 13.61 -33.09
C ALA A 119 -0.50 13.84 -33.45
N PRO A 120 -0.01 13.49 -34.66
CA PRO A 120 1.41 13.65 -34.98
C PRO A 120 1.85 15.12 -35.01
N ILE A 121 0.95 16.05 -35.35
CA ILE A 121 1.25 17.49 -35.33
C ILE A 121 1.06 18.15 -33.96
N GLN A 122 0.72 17.38 -32.92
CA GLN A 122 0.49 17.85 -31.55
C GLN A 122 -0.57 18.97 -31.41
N ALA A 123 -1.63 18.95 -32.23
CA ALA A 123 -2.69 19.97 -32.19
C ALA A 123 -3.33 20.10 -30.80
N SER A 124 -3.61 18.97 -30.14
CA SER A 124 -4.19 18.97 -28.78
C SER A 124 -3.28 19.63 -27.74
N GLN A 125 -1.96 19.61 -27.92
CA GLN A 125 -1.05 20.31 -27.02
C GLN A 125 -1.19 21.83 -27.15
N ALA A 126 -1.30 22.34 -28.38
CA ALA A 126 -1.55 23.76 -28.63
C ALA A 126 -2.88 24.23 -28.01
N TRP A 127 -3.96 23.45 -28.20
CA TRP A 127 -5.27 23.76 -27.63
C TRP A 127 -5.26 23.75 -26.09
N ASN A 128 -4.54 22.81 -25.48
CA ASN A 128 -4.35 22.76 -24.02
C ASN A 128 -3.59 23.99 -23.47
N GLU A 129 -2.84 24.68 -24.32
CA GLU A 129 -2.15 25.94 -24.01
C GLU A 129 -2.97 27.19 -24.40
N GLY A 130 -4.20 27.00 -24.91
CA GLY A 130 -5.11 28.08 -25.30
C GLY A 130 -4.82 28.69 -26.67
N LEU A 131 -4.00 28.02 -27.49
CA LEU A 131 -3.73 28.42 -28.87
C LEU A 131 -4.76 27.77 -29.78
N THR A 132 -5.55 28.57 -30.47
CA THR A 132 -6.63 28.15 -31.38
C THR A 132 -6.64 28.91 -32.71
N GLY A 133 -5.62 29.74 -32.97
CA GLY A 133 -5.53 30.63 -34.14
C GLY A 133 -6.29 31.94 -33.98
N LYS A 134 -6.79 32.22 -32.77
CA LYS A 134 -7.66 33.36 -32.50
C LYS A 134 -7.00 34.69 -32.90
N GLY A 135 -7.73 35.45 -33.73
CA GLY A 135 -7.29 36.78 -34.19
C GLY A 135 -6.35 36.77 -35.39
N VAL A 136 -6.07 35.59 -35.97
CA VAL A 136 -5.25 35.44 -37.18
C VAL A 136 -6.15 35.31 -38.41
N LYS A 137 -5.86 36.11 -39.44
CA LYS A 137 -6.56 36.09 -40.73
C LYS A 137 -5.87 35.17 -41.71
N ILE A 138 -6.62 34.22 -42.28
CA ILE A 138 -6.11 33.26 -43.26
C ILE A 138 -6.96 33.37 -44.52
N ALA A 139 -6.34 33.76 -45.64
CA ALA A 139 -6.96 33.66 -46.95
C ALA A 139 -6.75 32.24 -47.51
N VAL A 140 -7.84 31.56 -47.81
CA VAL A 140 -7.86 30.28 -48.51
C VAL A 140 -8.13 30.60 -49.97
N ILE A 141 -7.05 30.68 -50.78
CA ILE A 141 -7.14 30.92 -52.22
C ILE A 141 -7.33 29.56 -52.90
N ASP A 142 -8.57 29.27 -53.31
CA ASP A 142 -9.02 27.93 -53.69
C ASP A 142 -10.35 27.99 -54.49
N SER A 143 -11.16 26.93 -54.52
CA SER A 143 -12.50 26.90 -55.15
C SER A 143 -13.61 27.62 -54.36
N GLY A 144 -13.26 28.29 -53.26
CA GLY A 144 -14.18 28.99 -52.36
C GLY A 144 -14.39 28.25 -51.04
N ILE A 145 -15.34 28.70 -50.20
CA ILE A 145 -15.72 27.97 -48.98
C ILE A 145 -17.25 27.90 -48.87
N TYR A 146 -17.79 26.69 -48.78
CA TYR A 146 -19.23 26.47 -48.53
C TYR A 146 -19.57 26.84 -47.08
N PRO A 147 -20.72 27.48 -46.80
CA PRO A 147 -21.17 27.81 -45.44
C PRO A 147 -21.61 26.56 -44.65
N HIS A 148 -20.66 25.67 -44.37
CA HIS A 148 -20.84 24.43 -43.63
C HIS A 148 -21.07 24.72 -42.13
N GLU A 149 -21.92 23.94 -41.48
CA GLU A 149 -22.30 24.14 -40.06
C GLU A 149 -21.11 24.05 -39.10
N ASP A 150 -20.04 23.37 -39.50
CA ASP A 150 -18.81 23.18 -38.74
C ASP A 150 -17.74 24.26 -39.01
N LEU A 151 -18.02 25.23 -39.89
CA LEU A 151 -17.10 26.32 -40.23
C LEU A 151 -17.58 27.68 -39.74
N LYS A 152 -16.63 28.62 -39.59
CA LYS A 152 -16.89 30.04 -39.40
C LYS A 152 -16.14 30.83 -40.47
N ILE A 153 -16.87 31.33 -41.45
CA ILE A 153 -16.31 32.15 -42.54
C ILE A 153 -16.38 33.61 -42.13
N ALA A 154 -15.24 34.29 -42.10
CA ALA A 154 -15.11 35.69 -41.69
C ALA A 154 -15.44 36.68 -42.82
N GLY A 155 -15.34 36.23 -44.08
CA GLY A 155 -15.61 37.00 -45.29
C GLY A 155 -15.03 36.29 -46.51
N GLY A 156 -15.01 36.95 -47.67
CA GLY A 156 -14.40 36.37 -48.85
C GLY A 156 -14.45 37.28 -50.08
N TYR A 157 -13.88 36.77 -51.17
CA TYR A 157 -13.77 37.39 -52.48
C TYR A 157 -13.86 36.32 -53.57
N SER A 158 -14.37 36.68 -54.74
CA SER A 158 -14.41 35.81 -55.92
C SER A 158 -13.64 36.51 -57.04
N ALA A 159 -12.52 35.91 -57.44
CA ALA A 159 -11.72 36.37 -58.57
C ALA A 159 -12.21 35.77 -59.90
N VAL A 160 -12.90 34.63 -59.86
CA VAL A 160 -13.45 34.00 -61.08
C VAL A 160 -14.53 34.86 -61.73
N SER A 161 -14.53 34.94 -63.06
CA SER A 161 -15.39 35.85 -63.83
C SER A 161 -16.88 35.46 -63.84
N TYR A 162 -17.21 34.18 -63.66
CA TYR A 162 -18.58 33.68 -63.80
C TYR A 162 -19.48 33.94 -62.58
N THR A 163 -18.92 34.36 -61.45
CA THR A 163 -19.68 34.60 -60.21
C THR A 163 -18.99 35.58 -59.27
N SER A 164 -19.77 36.41 -58.58
CA SER A 164 -19.28 37.28 -57.49
C SER A 164 -19.31 36.59 -56.12
N SER A 165 -19.86 35.38 -56.04
CA SER A 165 -19.98 34.62 -54.79
C SER A 165 -18.71 33.80 -54.52
N TYR A 166 -18.08 34.02 -53.36
CA TYR A 166 -16.95 33.22 -52.86
C TYR A 166 -17.35 31.83 -52.30
N LYS A 167 -18.62 31.45 -52.43
CA LYS A 167 -19.14 30.15 -52.02
C LYS A 167 -18.57 29.06 -52.92
N ASP A 168 -18.13 27.98 -52.28
CA ASP A 168 -17.63 26.79 -52.96
C ASP A 168 -18.75 26.03 -53.67
N ASP A 169 -18.49 25.69 -54.93
CA ASP A 169 -19.32 24.87 -55.82
C ASP A 169 -18.59 23.63 -56.36
N GLU A 170 -17.35 23.37 -55.91
CA GLU A 170 -16.53 22.20 -56.26
C GLU A 170 -16.30 21.29 -55.03
N GLY A 171 -15.91 21.87 -53.88
CA GLY A 171 -15.80 21.21 -52.58
C GLY A 171 -14.41 21.16 -51.96
N HIS A 172 -13.35 21.29 -52.76
CA HIS A 172 -11.95 21.24 -52.34
C HIS A 172 -11.60 22.37 -51.35
N GLY A 173 -11.97 23.61 -51.66
CA GLY A 173 -11.71 24.75 -50.76
C GLY A 173 -12.43 24.61 -49.41
N THR A 174 -13.63 24.02 -49.39
CA THR A 174 -14.33 23.66 -48.14
C THR A 174 -13.59 22.59 -47.35
N HIS A 175 -12.98 21.62 -48.01
CA HIS A 175 -12.15 20.58 -47.37
C HIS A 175 -10.89 21.17 -46.75
N VAL A 176 -10.18 21.99 -47.51
CA VAL A 176 -9.00 22.74 -47.05
C VAL A 176 -9.35 23.62 -45.84
N ALA A 177 -10.46 24.36 -45.91
CA ALA A 177 -10.92 25.22 -44.83
C ALA A 177 -11.22 24.45 -43.53
N GLY A 178 -11.78 23.25 -43.60
CA GLY A 178 -12.04 22.42 -42.42
C GLY A 178 -10.79 21.93 -41.72
N ILE A 179 -9.73 21.58 -42.47
CA ILE A 179 -8.45 21.19 -41.89
C ILE A 179 -7.86 22.35 -41.09
N ILE A 180 -8.03 23.58 -41.60
CA ILE A 180 -7.57 24.79 -40.91
C ILE A 180 -8.44 25.07 -39.68
N GLY A 181 -9.75 25.19 -39.85
CA GLY A 181 -10.60 25.87 -38.87
C GLY A 181 -12.02 25.31 -38.69
N ALA A 182 -12.22 24.00 -38.89
CA ALA A 182 -13.44 23.35 -38.37
C ALA A 182 -13.56 23.55 -36.85
N LYS A 183 -14.79 23.77 -36.37
CA LYS A 183 -15.07 24.21 -34.99
C LYS A 183 -14.64 23.13 -33.99
N HIS A 184 -13.93 23.55 -32.95
CA HIS A 184 -13.61 22.66 -31.83
C HIS A 184 -14.80 22.50 -30.86
N ASN A 185 -15.85 21.80 -31.30
CA ASN A 185 -17.16 21.69 -30.64
C ASN A 185 -17.57 20.22 -30.34
N ARG A 186 -16.68 19.24 -30.58
CA ARG A 186 -16.92 17.79 -30.46
C ARG A 186 -17.94 17.21 -31.44
N TYR A 187 -18.18 17.90 -32.53
CA TYR A 187 -19.01 17.49 -33.65
C TYR A 187 -18.17 17.51 -34.92
N GLY A 188 -18.50 16.67 -35.91
CA GLY A 188 -17.81 16.74 -37.20
C GLY A 188 -16.32 16.46 -37.10
N THR A 189 -15.52 17.46 -37.47
CA THR A 189 -14.05 17.42 -37.44
C THR A 189 -13.49 18.58 -36.62
N ASP A 190 -12.34 18.39 -36.00
CA ASP A 190 -11.57 19.48 -35.41
C ASP A 190 -10.57 20.05 -36.42
N GLY A 191 -10.65 21.35 -36.68
CA GLY A 191 -9.61 22.09 -37.38
C GLY A 191 -8.43 22.37 -36.45
N VAL A 192 -7.22 22.49 -37.01
CA VAL A 192 -6.00 22.72 -36.22
C VAL A 192 -6.02 24.08 -35.51
N ALA A 193 -6.59 25.10 -36.16
CA ALA A 193 -6.75 26.48 -35.70
C ALA A 193 -8.25 26.89 -35.73
N PRO A 194 -9.07 26.33 -34.83
CA PRO A 194 -10.55 26.40 -34.90
C PRO A 194 -11.15 27.80 -34.68
N ASP A 195 -10.37 28.77 -34.20
CA ASP A 195 -10.78 30.18 -34.01
C ASP A 195 -10.03 31.15 -34.94
N ALA A 196 -9.30 30.65 -35.94
CA ALA A 196 -8.77 31.47 -37.01
C ALA A 196 -9.90 32.11 -37.83
N GLN A 197 -9.64 33.31 -38.37
CA GLN A 197 -10.57 34.00 -39.24
C GLN A 197 -10.33 33.53 -40.68
N LEU A 198 -11.15 32.58 -41.15
CA LEU A 198 -11.09 32.04 -42.50
C LEU A 198 -11.73 33.01 -43.49
N TYR A 199 -10.98 33.42 -44.51
CA TYR A 199 -11.47 34.20 -45.65
C TYR A 199 -11.46 33.32 -46.90
N ALA A 200 -12.62 33.19 -47.53
CA ALA A 200 -12.78 32.42 -48.77
C ALA A 200 -12.36 33.27 -49.97
N VAL A 201 -11.28 32.92 -50.66
CA VAL A 201 -10.86 33.63 -51.87
C VAL A 201 -10.99 32.65 -53.05
N LYS A 202 -12.10 32.74 -53.78
CA LYS A 202 -12.40 31.85 -54.89
C LYS A 202 -11.61 32.26 -56.12
N ALA A 203 -10.59 31.49 -56.48
CA ALA A 203 -9.76 31.66 -57.67
C ALA A 203 -9.77 30.42 -58.57
N LEU A 204 -10.56 29.40 -58.20
CA LEU A 204 -10.81 28.19 -59.00
C LEU A 204 -12.31 28.03 -59.23
N ASP A 205 -12.68 27.54 -60.40
CA ASP A 205 -14.05 27.33 -60.85
C ASP A 205 -14.65 26.02 -60.31
N SER A 206 -15.84 25.67 -60.81
CA SER A 206 -16.60 24.48 -60.39
C SER A 206 -15.96 23.13 -60.77
N VAL A 207 -14.90 23.13 -61.59
CA VAL A 207 -14.12 21.93 -61.93
C VAL A 207 -12.71 21.95 -61.33
N GLY A 208 -12.40 22.95 -60.50
CA GLY A 208 -11.12 23.06 -59.81
C GLY A 208 -9.99 23.63 -60.67
N GLU A 209 -10.34 24.36 -61.74
CA GLU A 209 -9.40 25.07 -62.60
C GLU A 209 -9.57 26.58 -62.47
N GLY A 210 -8.50 27.33 -62.67
CA GLY A 210 -8.53 28.79 -62.66
C GLY A 210 -7.42 29.35 -63.53
N ASP A 211 -7.53 30.63 -63.86
CA ASP A 211 -6.51 31.33 -64.62
C ASP A 211 -5.42 31.89 -63.69
N LEU A 212 -4.21 32.06 -64.21
CA LEU A 212 -3.13 32.70 -63.47
C LEU A 212 -3.55 34.11 -63.04
N SER A 213 -4.29 34.82 -63.89
CA SER A 213 -4.92 36.11 -63.55
C SER A 213 -5.83 36.04 -62.31
N ASP A 214 -6.66 35.01 -62.16
CA ASP A 214 -7.51 34.81 -60.97
C ASP A 214 -6.68 34.62 -59.68
N LEU A 215 -5.59 33.86 -59.78
CA LEU A 215 -4.68 33.64 -58.66
C LEU A 215 -3.96 34.94 -58.27
N LEU A 216 -3.49 35.72 -59.25
CA LEU A 216 -2.87 37.03 -59.00
C LEU A 216 -3.85 37.96 -58.28
N GLU A 217 -5.13 37.95 -58.67
CA GLU A 217 -6.17 38.77 -58.06
C GLU A 217 -6.46 38.35 -56.62
N GLY A 218 -6.50 37.04 -56.37
CA GLY A 218 -6.65 36.51 -55.01
C GLY A 218 -5.49 36.92 -54.09
N ILE A 219 -4.25 36.92 -54.61
CA ILE A 219 -3.07 37.37 -53.87
C ILE A 219 -3.13 38.88 -53.62
N ASP A 220 -3.48 39.66 -54.64
CA ASP A 220 -3.63 41.11 -54.53
C ASP A 220 -4.69 41.51 -53.50
N TRP A 221 -5.86 40.87 -53.56
CA TRP A 221 -6.92 41.04 -52.57
C TRP A 221 -6.45 40.72 -51.15
N ALA A 222 -5.68 39.65 -50.97
CA ALA A 222 -5.13 39.28 -49.66
C ALA A 222 -4.12 40.31 -49.13
N ILE A 223 -3.34 40.95 -50.01
CA ILE A 223 -2.48 42.09 -49.67
C ILE A 223 -3.32 43.28 -49.20
N SER A 224 -4.30 43.70 -50.01
CA SER A 224 -5.20 44.83 -49.69
C SER A 224 -5.91 44.64 -48.35
N ASN A 225 -6.30 43.41 -48.03
CA ASN A 225 -7.02 43.07 -46.80
C ASN A 225 -6.12 42.72 -45.61
N LYS A 226 -4.79 42.84 -45.77
CA LYS A 226 -3.78 42.62 -44.73
C LYS A 226 -3.92 41.24 -44.08
N MET A 227 -4.05 40.21 -44.91
CA MET A 227 -4.08 38.82 -44.45
C MET A 227 -2.78 38.48 -43.72
N ASN A 228 -2.83 37.55 -42.77
CA ASN A 228 -1.61 37.10 -42.09
C ASN A 228 -0.99 35.91 -42.83
N ILE A 229 -1.83 35.05 -43.41
CA ILE A 229 -1.44 33.81 -44.06
C ILE A 229 -2.27 33.66 -45.33
N ILE A 230 -1.63 33.22 -46.42
CA ILE A 230 -2.27 32.77 -47.65
C ILE A 230 -2.00 31.27 -47.80
N ASN A 231 -3.08 30.49 -47.93
CA ASN A 231 -3.04 29.06 -48.24
C ASN A 231 -3.39 28.87 -49.72
N MET A 232 -2.48 28.24 -50.48
CA MET A 232 -2.67 27.91 -51.90
C MET A 232 -2.54 26.39 -52.08
N SER A 233 -3.66 25.68 -52.03
CA SER A 233 -3.73 24.23 -52.24
C SER A 233 -3.94 23.90 -53.73
N MET A 234 -3.11 24.50 -54.57
CA MET A 234 -3.22 24.50 -56.03
C MET A 234 -1.86 24.83 -56.63
N GLY A 235 -1.68 24.54 -57.91
CA GLY A 235 -0.45 24.86 -58.59
C GLY A 235 -0.44 24.61 -60.09
N THR A 236 0.70 24.94 -60.69
CA THR A 236 1.00 24.72 -62.11
C THR A 236 2.48 24.37 -62.29
N THR A 237 2.80 23.63 -63.34
CA THR A 237 4.19 23.34 -63.70
C THR A 237 4.88 24.52 -64.39
N TYR A 238 4.10 25.54 -64.80
CA TYR A 238 4.61 26.73 -65.47
C TYR A 238 5.20 27.74 -64.48
N LYS A 239 6.47 28.11 -64.67
CA LYS A 239 7.14 29.13 -63.85
C LYS A 239 6.80 30.54 -64.36
N SER A 240 5.66 31.07 -63.93
CA SER A 240 5.25 32.45 -64.20
C SER A 240 6.13 33.46 -63.45
N ARG A 241 6.56 34.52 -64.14
CA ARG A 241 7.27 35.64 -63.49
C ARG A 241 6.30 36.56 -62.77
N ALA A 242 5.10 36.78 -63.30
CA ALA A 242 4.08 37.59 -62.66
C ALA A 242 3.65 36.99 -61.31
N LEU A 243 3.47 35.66 -61.26
CA LEU A 243 3.19 34.94 -60.01
C LEU A 243 4.34 35.09 -59.01
N GLN A 244 5.59 34.98 -59.47
CA GLN A 244 6.75 35.19 -58.61
C GLN A 244 6.77 36.61 -58.01
N ASP A 245 6.56 37.63 -58.84
CA ASP A 245 6.52 39.03 -58.41
C ASP A 245 5.38 39.27 -57.40
N ALA A 246 4.21 38.64 -57.60
CA ALA A 246 3.07 38.73 -56.69
C ALA A 246 3.33 38.06 -55.32
N VAL A 247 3.89 36.85 -55.30
CA VAL A 247 4.24 36.19 -54.03
C VAL A 247 5.35 36.93 -53.31
N ASP A 248 6.36 37.45 -54.02
CA ASP A 248 7.43 38.24 -53.42
C ASP A 248 6.87 39.53 -52.79
N LYS A 249 5.92 40.20 -53.46
CA LYS A 249 5.22 41.37 -52.93
C LYS A 249 4.42 41.04 -51.67
N ALA A 250 3.63 39.97 -51.68
CA ALA A 250 2.86 39.53 -50.52
C ALA A 250 3.78 39.21 -49.32
N TYR A 251 4.90 38.54 -49.57
CA TYR A 251 5.89 38.24 -48.54
C TYR A 251 6.52 39.52 -47.95
N GLN A 252 6.86 40.50 -48.80
CA GLN A 252 7.39 41.79 -48.34
C GLN A 252 6.39 42.57 -47.47
N LYS A 253 5.09 42.37 -47.68
CA LYS A 253 4.02 42.93 -46.83
C LYS A 253 3.83 42.18 -45.51
N GLY A 254 4.65 41.16 -45.24
CA GLY A 254 4.65 40.40 -43.99
C GLY A 254 3.67 39.23 -43.97
N ILE A 255 3.14 38.84 -45.13
CA ILE A 255 2.21 37.71 -45.26
C ILE A 255 3.02 36.41 -45.35
N LEU A 256 2.57 35.37 -44.64
CA LEU A 256 3.09 34.01 -44.79
C LEU A 256 2.41 33.31 -45.95
N LEU A 257 3.18 32.68 -46.83
CA LEU A 257 2.68 32.02 -48.04
C LEU A 257 2.95 30.53 -47.92
N VAL A 258 1.91 29.70 -48.08
CA VAL A 258 1.99 28.26 -47.93
C VAL A 258 1.35 27.62 -49.15
N ALA A 259 2.05 26.72 -49.83
CA ALA A 259 1.53 26.09 -51.04
C ALA A 259 1.86 24.59 -51.15
N ALA A 260 0.97 23.88 -51.84
CA ALA A 260 1.08 22.46 -52.13
C ALA A 260 2.25 22.17 -53.09
N SER A 261 3.05 21.14 -52.79
CA SER A 261 4.24 20.85 -53.59
C SER A 261 3.97 20.14 -54.93
N GLY A 262 2.75 19.67 -55.19
CA GLY A 262 2.36 18.88 -56.36
C GLY A 262 2.16 17.39 -56.05
N ASN A 263 1.50 16.66 -56.97
CA ASN A 263 1.06 15.27 -56.75
C ASN A 263 1.56 14.24 -57.79
N GLU A 264 2.61 14.59 -58.52
CA GLU A 264 3.20 13.79 -59.59
C GLU A 264 4.17 12.74 -59.03
N GLY A 265 4.53 12.86 -57.74
CA GLY A 265 5.41 11.95 -57.03
C GLY A 265 6.89 12.27 -57.17
N ALA A 266 7.73 11.40 -56.60
CA ALA A 266 9.18 11.59 -56.62
C ALA A 266 9.77 11.54 -58.03
N GLY A 267 10.59 12.53 -58.38
CA GLY A 267 11.26 12.65 -59.69
C GLY A 267 10.65 13.72 -60.60
N HIS A 268 9.49 14.27 -60.24
CA HIS A 268 8.87 15.41 -60.92
C HIS A 268 9.24 16.74 -60.23
N PRO A 269 9.30 17.86 -60.98
CA PRO A 269 9.43 19.18 -60.39
C PRO A 269 8.29 19.49 -59.41
N LEU A 270 8.54 20.38 -58.45
CA LEU A 270 7.46 20.95 -57.63
C LEU A 270 6.64 21.95 -58.46
N ASP A 271 5.36 22.05 -58.13
CA ASP A 271 4.47 23.05 -58.71
C ASP A 271 4.80 24.47 -58.21
N TYR A 272 4.42 25.45 -59.01
CA TYR A 272 4.37 26.86 -58.64
C TYR A 272 2.96 27.21 -58.15
N PRO A 273 2.83 27.97 -57.04
CA PRO A 273 3.86 28.81 -56.44
C PRO A 273 4.78 28.14 -55.39
N ALA A 274 4.57 26.87 -55.02
CA ALA A 274 5.35 26.22 -53.96
C ALA A 274 6.87 26.21 -54.22
N ALA A 275 7.30 26.08 -55.47
CA ALA A 275 8.71 26.09 -55.83
C ALA A 275 9.43 27.46 -55.67
N PHE A 276 8.72 28.55 -55.35
CA PHE A 276 9.32 29.87 -55.11
C PHE A 276 9.91 29.99 -53.69
N ASP A 277 11.04 30.71 -53.55
CA ASP A 277 11.78 30.80 -52.28
C ASP A 277 11.01 31.47 -51.14
N LYS A 278 10.08 32.38 -51.46
CA LYS A 278 9.23 33.08 -50.48
C LYS A 278 7.98 32.30 -50.08
N VAL A 279 7.77 31.12 -50.66
CA VAL A 279 6.63 30.25 -50.38
C VAL A 279 7.11 29.03 -49.59
N ILE A 280 6.34 28.66 -48.57
CA ILE A 280 6.57 27.45 -47.79
C ILE A 280 5.98 26.28 -48.58
N ALA A 281 6.84 25.54 -49.26
CA ALA A 281 6.44 24.33 -50.01
C ALA A 281 6.14 23.17 -49.06
N VAL A 282 4.95 22.60 -49.17
CA VAL A 282 4.46 21.54 -48.28
C VAL A 282 4.32 20.20 -48.99
N SER A 283 5.09 19.21 -48.53
CA SER A 283 4.96 17.82 -48.98
C SER A 283 4.01 17.00 -48.08
N ALA A 284 3.45 15.92 -48.63
CA ALA A 284 2.41 15.12 -47.97
C ALA A 284 2.98 13.85 -47.32
N SER A 285 2.55 13.58 -46.08
CA SER A 285 2.87 12.36 -45.34
C SER A 285 1.63 11.53 -44.99
N ASP A 286 1.83 10.24 -44.77
CA ASP A 286 0.80 9.27 -44.39
C ASP A 286 0.73 9.06 -42.87
N SER A 287 -0.27 8.26 -42.43
CA SER A 287 -0.49 7.91 -41.02
C SER A 287 0.66 7.14 -40.36
N LYS A 288 1.66 6.69 -41.14
CA LYS A 288 2.87 6.02 -40.68
C LYS A 288 4.08 6.95 -40.66
N ASN A 289 3.88 8.26 -40.84
CA ASN A 289 4.93 9.28 -41.00
C ASN A 289 5.89 8.96 -42.15
N LYS A 290 5.40 8.33 -43.22
CA LYS A 290 6.14 8.18 -44.47
C LYS A 290 5.69 9.24 -45.46
N ILE A 291 6.56 9.61 -46.39
CA ILE A 291 6.15 10.46 -47.51
C ILE A 291 5.10 9.70 -48.33
N ALA A 292 4.01 10.38 -48.69
CA ALA A 292 2.98 9.81 -49.53
C ALA A 292 3.53 9.60 -50.95
N SER A 293 3.15 8.50 -51.61
CA SER A 293 3.72 8.13 -52.91
C SER A 293 3.45 9.16 -54.02
N PHE A 294 2.32 9.87 -53.92
CA PHE A 294 1.95 10.93 -54.84
C PHE A 294 2.69 12.24 -54.55
N SER A 295 3.27 12.44 -53.36
CA SER A 295 3.84 13.75 -53.02
C SER A 295 5.02 14.08 -53.93
N SER A 296 4.92 15.18 -54.67
CA SER A 296 6.08 15.78 -55.34
C SER A 296 7.07 16.25 -54.27
N VAL A 297 8.35 15.95 -54.50
CA VAL A 297 9.44 16.11 -53.53
C VAL A 297 10.68 16.67 -54.21
N GLY A 298 11.53 17.36 -53.48
CA GLY A 298 12.70 18.00 -54.07
C GLY A 298 13.37 19.01 -53.15
N SER A 299 14.42 19.64 -53.66
CA SER A 299 15.24 20.59 -52.90
C SER A 299 14.50 21.84 -52.45
N LYS A 300 13.32 22.12 -53.00
CA LYS A 300 12.45 23.24 -52.62
C LYS A 300 11.42 22.89 -51.54
N VAL A 301 11.17 21.62 -51.22
CA VAL A 301 10.32 21.23 -50.09
C VAL A 301 10.88 21.85 -48.81
N GLU A 302 10.05 22.55 -48.06
CA GLU A 302 10.46 23.17 -46.80
C GLU A 302 9.98 22.38 -45.59
N ILE A 303 8.75 21.88 -45.64
CA ILE A 303 8.17 21.15 -44.52
C ILE A 303 7.20 20.09 -45.05
N SER A 304 6.97 19.05 -44.25
CA SER A 304 5.94 18.04 -44.53
C SER A 304 4.79 18.14 -43.54
N ALA A 305 3.61 17.70 -43.97
CA ALA A 305 2.42 17.64 -43.14
C ALA A 305 1.54 16.43 -43.48
N PRO A 306 0.57 16.05 -42.63
CA PRO A 306 -0.39 14.99 -42.96
C PRO A 306 -1.17 15.32 -44.23
N GLY A 307 -1.10 14.46 -45.26
CA GLY A 307 -1.76 14.70 -46.54
C GLY A 307 -2.43 13.49 -47.17
N ALA A 308 -2.29 12.29 -46.61
CA ALA A 308 -3.01 11.11 -47.08
C ALA A 308 -4.19 10.74 -46.16
N ASP A 309 -5.33 10.37 -46.76
CA ASP A 309 -6.55 9.92 -46.07
C ASP A 309 -7.03 10.92 -45.00
N ILE A 310 -7.13 12.20 -45.38
CA ILE A 310 -7.50 13.29 -44.48
C ILE A 310 -9.01 13.54 -44.55
N ILE A 311 -9.67 13.42 -43.40
CA ILE A 311 -11.11 13.71 -43.25
C ILE A 311 -11.29 15.19 -42.90
N SER A 312 -12.19 15.87 -43.62
CA SER A 312 -12.55 17.27 -43.40
C SER A 312 -13.97 17.58 -43.87
N THR A 313 -14.43 18.82 -43.65
CA THR A 313 -15.71 19.35 -44.12
C THR A 313 -15.82 19.32 -45.65
N TYR A 314 -17.04 19.21 -46.18
CA TYR A 314 -17.30 19.22 -47.62
C TYR A 314 -18.60 19.97 -47.92
N LEU A 315 -19.05 19.99 -49.18
CA LEU A 315 -20.27 20.72 -49.58
C LEU A 315 -21.50 20.28 -48.77
N GLY A 316 -22.42 21.20 -48.52
CA GLY A 316 -23.65 20.93 -47.77
C GLY A 316 -23.40 20.74 -46.27
N THR A 317 -23.77 19.56 -45.76
CA THR A 317 -23.56 19.09 -44.37
C THR A 317 -22.63 17.88 -44.31
N TYR A 318 -21.93 17.59 -45.42
CA TYR A 318 -21.13 16.39 -45.59
C TYR A 318 -19.67 16.59 -45.15
N TYR A 319 -19.00 15.47 -44.87
CA TYR A 319 -17.55 15.38 -44.70
C TYR A 319 -17.00 14.42 -45.76
N ALA A 320 -15.75 14.64 -46.18
CA ALA A 320 -15.07 13.83 -47.18
C ALA A 320 -13.65 13.46 -46.74
N MET A 321 -13.16 12.32 -47.21
CA MET A 321 -11.78 11.88 -47.06
C MET A 321 -11.04 12.13 -48.38
N MET A 322 -9.95 12.89 -48.36
CA MET A 322 -9.16 13.26 -49.54
C MET A 322 -7.66 13.08 -49.28
N SER A 323 -6.88 12.96 -50.36
CA SER A 323 -5.44 12.75 -50.32
C SER A 323 -4.73 13.68 -51.30
N GLY A 324 -3.74 14.43 -50.83
CA GLY A 324 -3.01 15.38 -51.66
C GLY A 324 -2.05 16.23 -50.85
N THR A 325 -1.09 16.84 -51.53
CA THR A 325 -0.31 17.96 -50.95
C THR A 325 -1.22 19.16 -50.65
N SER A 326 -2.36 19.27 -51.35
CA SER A 326 -3.46 20.17 -50.98
C SER A 326 -4.01 19.99 -49.58
N GLN A 327 -4.08 18.77 -49.05
CA GLN A 327 -4.53 18.50 -47.67
C GLN A 327 -3.39 18.67 -46.65
N ALA A 328 -2.14 18.55 -47.08
CA ALA A 328 -0.98 18.81 -46.23
C ALA A 328 -0.82 20.32 -45.94
N THR A 329 -0.93 21.15 -46.96
CA THR A 329 -0.82 22.63 -46.92
C THR A 329 -1.62 23.29 -45.78
N PRO A 330 -2.93 23.04 -45.60
CA PRO A 330 -3.72 23.68 -44.55
C PRO A 330 -3.29 23.35 -43.12
N HIS A 331 -2.67 22.20 -42.88
CA HIS A 331 -2.10 21.91 -41.55
C HIS A 331 -0.96 22.87 -41.20
N VAL A 332 -0.14 23.25 -42.19
CA VAL A 332 0.97 24.19 -42.02
C VAL A 332 0.44 25.61 -41.86
N SER A 333 -0.52 26.01 -42.70
CA SER A 333 -1.22 27.31 -42.57
C SER A 333 -1.84 27.47 -41.18
N ALA A 334 -2.49 26.42 -40.66
CA ALA A 334 -3.07 26.44 -39.33
C ALA A 334 -2.01 26.45 -38.22
N MET A 335 -0.91 25.70 -38.35
CA MET A 335 0.20 25.75 -37.39
C MET A 335 0.80 27.15 -37.31
N LEU A 336 0.99 27.81 -38.46
CA LEU A 336 1.45 29.19 -38.50
C LEU A 336 0.45 30.16 -37.85
N ALA A 337 -0.85 29.88 -37.90
CA ALA A 337 -1.85 30.65 -37.17
C ALA A 337 -1.75 30.47 -35.66
N LEU A 338 -1.49 29.25 -35.17
CA LEU A 338 -1.20 28.99 -33.76
C LEU A 338 0.05 29.76 -33.31
N LEU A 339 1.12 29.72 -34.12
CA LEU A 339 2.35 30.47 -33.86
C LEU A 339 2.14 31.98 -33.90
N LYS A 340 1.37 32.52 -34.86
CA LYS A 340 1.07 33.95 -34.93
C LYS A 340 0.25 34.43 -33.74
N GLN A 341 -0.68 33.60 -33.22
CA GLN A 341 -1.38 33.91 -31.97
C GLN A 341 -0.41 33.92 -30.79
N GLN A 342 0.50 32.96 -30.71
CA GLN A 342 1.49 32.85 -29.62
C GLN A 342 2.52 33.98 -29.66
N TYR A 343 2.95 34.39 -30.85
CA TYR A 343 3.97 35.41 -31.10
C TYR A 343 3.42 36.51 -32.02
N PRO A 344 2.47 37.35 -31.54
CA PRO A 344 1.75 38.30 -32.39
C PRO A 344 2.65 39.35 -33.05
N ASN A 345 3.81 39.64 -32.44
CA ASN A 345 4.75 40.65 -32.93
C ASN A 345 5.87 40.09 -33.82
N GLU A 346 5.93 38.77 -34.01
CA GLU A 346 6.94 38.18 -34.91
C GLU A 346 6.58 38.43 -36.39
N THR A 347 7.63 38.66 -37.18
CA THR A 347 7.52 38.78 -38.65
C THR A 347 7.27 37.41 -39.29
N ASN A 348 6.87 37.40 -40.56
CA ASN A 348 6.75 36.16 -41.34
C ASN A 348 8.06 35.35 -41.36
N ASP A 349 9.23 35.98 -41.53
CA ASP A 349 10.53 35.29 -41.47
C ASP A 349 10.78 34.59 -40.11
N GLN A 350 10.45 35.27 -39.00
CA GLN A 350 10.62 34.73 -37.66
C GLN A 350 9.68 33.55 -37.38
N LEU A 351 8.42 33.67 -37.81
CA LEU A 351 7.42 32.61 -37.69
C LEU A 351 7.76 31.40 -38.57
N ARG A 352 8.24 31.63 -39.80
CA ARG A 352 8.75 30.57 -40.69
C ARG A 352 9.94 29.84 -40.06
N THR A 353 10.91 30.58 -39.51
CA THR A 353 12.05 29.99 -38.78
C THR A 353 11.61 29.20 -37.55
N ARG A 354 10.57 29.68 -36.85
CA ARG A 354 10.01 28.98 -35.68
C ARG A 354 9.32 27.68 -36.10
N LEU A 355 8.54 27.71 -37.17
CA LEU A 355 7.91 26.53 -37.77
C LEU A 355 8.95 25.45 -38.10
N GLN A 356 10.07 25.83 -38.74
CA GLN A 356 11.19 24.92 -39.06
C GLN A 356 11.86 24.31 -37.82
N ARG A 357 11.90 25.02 -36.68
CA ARG A 357 12.44 24.48 -35.43
C ARG A 357 11.45 23.54 -34.73
N TYR A 358 10.17 23.78 -34.95
CA TYR A 358 9.07 23.05 -34.34
C TYR A 358 8.79 21.73 -35.06
N SER A 359 9.25 21.59 -36.31
CA SER A 359 9.09 20.34 -37.06
C SER A 359 9.84 19.17 -36.40
N LYS A 360 9.22 18.00 -36.48
CA LYS A 360 9.83 16.74 -36.12
C LYS A 360 10.66 16.24 -37.30
N ASP A 361 11.98 16.25 -37.14
CA ASP A 361 12.92 15.69 -38.12
C ASP A 361 12.56 14.23 -38.46
N LEU A 362 12.32 13.97 -39.75
CA LEU A 362 11.96 12.69 -40.34
C LEU A 362 12.82 12.48 -41.58
N GLY A 363 13.12 11.22 -41.91
CA GLY A 363 13.97 10.91 -43.06
C GLY A 363 15.44 10.97 -42.70
N GLN A 364 16.23 11.68 -43.51
CA GLN A 364 17.65 11.88 -43.23
C GLN A 364 17.80 12.95 -42.16
N LYS A 365 18.77 12.77 -41.25
CA LYS A 365 18.98 13.73 -40.17
C LYS A 365 19.22 15.14 -40.71
N GLY A 366 18.43 16.10 -40.24
CA GLY A 366 18.46 17.49 -40.70
C GLY A 366 17.55 17.71 -41.91
N ARG A 367 17.76 18.81 -42.64
CA ARG A 367 16.91 19.12 -43.79
C ARG A 367 17.16 18.12 -44.93
N ASP A 368 16.09 17.53 -45.48
CA ASP A 368 16.16 16.65 -46.64
C ASP A 368 15.13 17.00 -47.74
N ASN A 369 15.24 16.33 -48.90
CA ASN A 369 14.40 16.63 -50.07
C ASN A 369 12.98 16.05 -49.99
N LEU A 370 12.71 15.15 -49.04
CA LEU A 370 11.39 14.51 -48.88
C LEU A 370 10.54 15.27 -47.89
N PHE A 371 11.07 15.50 -46.69
CA PHE A 371 10.34 16.10 -45.57
C PHE A 371 10.73 17.56 -45.30
N GLY A 372 11.71 18.11 -46.02
CA GLY A 372 12.25 19.43 -45.72
C GLY A 372 12.87 19.41 -44.33
N TYR A 373 12.45 20.33 -43.44
CA TYR A 373 12.84 20.35 -42.03
C TYR A 373 12.13 19.29 -41.17
N GLY A 374 11.19 18.53 -41.73
CA GLY A 374 10.49 17.45 -41.05
C GLY A 374 8.96 17.61 -41.07
N LEU A 375 8.27 16.85 -40.23
CA LEU A 375 6.82 16.92 -40.06
C LEU A 375 6.44 18.11 -39.20
N VAL A 376 5.54 18.97 -39.69
CA VAL A 376 5.01 20.09 -38.91
C VAL A 376 4.42 19.61 -37.59
N GLN A 377 4.79 20.26 -36.49
CA GLN A 377 4.36 19.83 -35.16
C GLN A 377 4.35 21.03 -34.22
N TYR A 378 3.35 21.15 -33.34
CA TYR A 378 3.41 22.13 -32.26
C TYR A 378 4.42 21.67 -31.22
N GLN A 379 5.31 22.57 -30.78
CA GLN A 379 6.19 22.33 -29.63
C GLN A 379 5.93 23.41 -28.58
N ALA A 380 5.67 23.00 -27.34
CA ALA A 380 5.61 23.94 -26.22
C ALA A 380 6.97 24.61 -26.02
N GLU A 381 6.97 25.92 -25.85
CA GLU A 381 8.16 26.66 -25.46
C GLU A 381 8.47 26.34 -23.99
N ARG A 382 9.60 25.68 -23.73
CA ARG A 382 9.98 25.23 -22.38
C ARG A 382 11.09 26.09 -21.80
N ASP A 383 11.13 26.21 -20.47
CA ASP A 383 12.18 26.92 -19.76
C ASP A 383 13.58 26.44 -20.19
N LYS A 384 14.52 27.39 -20.26
CA LYS A 384 15.93 27.07 -20.42
C LYS A 384 16.38 26.20 -19.25
N GLY A 385 16.73 24.95 -19.52
CA GLY A 385 17.09 23.95 -18.51
C GLY A 385 16.00 22.90 -18.23
N TYR A 386 14.79 23.03 -18.78
CA TYR A 386 13.74 22.00 -18.64
C TYR A 386 14.24 20.62 -19.07
N GLN A 387 14.93 20.54 -20.21
CA GLN A 387 15.43 19.27 -20.73
C GLN A 387 16.41 18.60 -19.75
N GLN A 388 17.32 19.38 -19.17
CA GLN A 388 18.26 18.89 -18.16
C GLN A 388 17.54 18.44 -16.88
N ALA A 389 16.53 19.20 -16.43
CA ALA A 389 15.70 18.84 -15.29
C ALA A 389 14.93 17.54 -15.57
N MET A 390 14.33 17.39 -16.75
CA MET A 390 13.59 16.21 -17.17
C MET A 390 14.49 14.96 -17.20
N GLU A 391 15.68 15.05 -17.80
CA GLU A 391 16.67 13.96 -17.84
C GLU A 391 17.15 13.58 -16.44
N ALA A 392 17.37 14.57 -15.56
CA ALA A 392 17.74 14.31 -14.17
C ALA A 392 16.61 13.61 -13.40
N VAL A 393 15.35 14.01 -13.61
CA VAL A 393 14.18 13.33 -13.03
C VAL A 393 14.07 11.90 -13.55
N GLN A 394 14.25 11.66 -14.85
CA GLN A 394 14.27 10.29 -15.41
C GLN A 394 15.39 9.44 -14.79
N LEU A 395 16.57 10.01 -14.60
CA LEU A 395 17.68 9.31 -13.96
C LEU A 395 17.37 9.00 -12.48
N ALA A 396 16.77 9.94 -11.74
CA ALA A 396 16.33 9.73 -10.36
C ALA A 396 15.24 8.65 -10.28
N GLU A 397 14.30 8.65 -11.23
CA GLU A 397 13.27 7.61 -11.35
C GLU A 397 13.85 6.23 -11.62
N LYS A 398 14.85 6.13 -12.49
CA LYS A 398 15.51 4.87 -12.85
C LYS A 398 16.38 4.33 -11.72
N THR A 399 17.18 5.20 -11.10
CA THR A 399 18.22 4.79 -10.13
C THR A 399 17.70 4.69 -8.71
N LYS A 400 16.63 5.41 -8.36
CA LYS A 400 16.11 5.52 -6.99
C LYS A 400 17.24 5.82 -5.99
N SER A 401 18.08 6.80 -6.31
CA SER A 401 19.22 7.22 -5.47
C SER A 401 19.01 8.62 -4.93
N HIS A 402 19.37 8.85 -3.66
CA HIS A 402 19.31 10.17 -3.02
C HIS A 402 20.11 11.22 -3.79
N ASN A 403 21.34 10.92 -4.20
CA ASN A 403 22.17 11.87 -4.95
C ASN A 403 21.50 12.31 -6.26
N ASN A 404 20.87 11.39 -6.98
CA ASN A 404 20.19 11.72 -8.24
C ASN A 404 18.87 12.44 -7.99
N TYR A 405 18.14 12.09 -6.93
CA TYR A 405 16.96 12.83 -6.48
C TYR A 405 17.32 14.27 -6.12
N ASP A 406 18.34 14.51 -5.32
CA ASP A 406 18.75 15.85 -4.89
C ASP A 406 19.21 16.71 -6.08
N LYS A 407 19.98 16.11 -7.01
CA LYS A 407 20.38 16.79 -8.26
C LYS A 407 19.17 17.16 -9.11
N ALA A 408 18.21 16.26 -9.27
CA ALA A 408 16.99 16.51 -10.02
C ALA A 408 16.11 17.55 -9.33
N GLN A 409 15.98 17.49 -8.01
CA GLN A 409 15.19 18.42 -7.20
C GLN A 409 15.72 19.85 -7.32
N LYS A 410 17.04 20.03 -7.36
CA LYS A 410 17.67 21.33 -7.62
C LYS A 410 17.34 21.86 -9.03
N LEU A 411 17.51 21.02 -10.05
CA LEU A 411 17.23 21.44 -11.42
C LEU A 411 15.74 21.78 -11.63
N VAL A 412 14.83 21.02 -11.02
CA VAL A 412 13.39 21.30 -11.05
C VAL A 412 13.04 22.57 -10.28
N SER A 413 13.72 22.86 -9.15
CA SER A 413 13.47 24.09 -8.41
C SER A 413 13.89 25.35 -9.18
N ASP A 414 14.89 25.24 -10.04
CA ASP A 414 15.42 26.34 -10.86
C ASP A 414 14.52 26.70 -12.06
N LEU A 415 13.54 25.85 -12.42
CA LEU A 415 12.57 26.13 -13.48
C LEU A 415 11.57 27.23 -13.08
N SER A 416 11.02 27.93 -14.07
CA SER A 416 9.93 28.89 -13.88
C SER A 416 8.70 28.18 -13.32
N ASN A 417 7.88 28.90 -12.54
CA ASN A 417 6.71 28.32 -11.90
C ASN A 417 5.55 28.11 -12.89
N ASN A 418 5.67 27.08 -13.72
CA ASN A 418 4.70 26.68 -14.74
C ASN A 418 4.24 25.23 -14.56
N LYS A 419 3.39 24.75 -15.46
CA LYS A 419 2.80 23.41 -15.41
C LYS A 419 3.87 22.30 -15.57
N ASP A 420 4.93 22.60 -16.30
CA ASP A 420 6.06 21.72 -16.54
C ASP A 420 6.85 21.44 -15.24
N LYS A 421 7.17 22.48 -14.47
CA LYS A 421 7.76 22.35 -13.13
C LYS A 421 6.87 21.51 -12.21
N GLN A 422 5.56 21.79 -12.20
CA GLN A 422 4.61 21.04 -11.35
C GLN A 422 4.57 19.54 -11.72
N ASN A 423 4.64 19.20 -13.00
CA ASN A 423 4.65 17.82 -13.47
C ASN A 423 5.95 17.09 -13.09
N LEU A 424 7.10 17.73 -13.26
CA LEU A 424 8.39 17.18 -12.82
C LEU A 424 8.45 17.03 -11.29
N GLN A 425 7.90 17.99 -10.55
CA GLN A 425 7.83 17.89 -9.08
C GLN A 425 6.97 16.71 -8.63
N LYS A 426 5.78 16.50 -9.22
CA LYS A 426 4.94 15.33 -8.93
C LYS A 426 5.67 14.00 -9.17
N ARG A 427 6.50 13.94 -10.20
CA ARG A 427 7.35 12.76 -10.50
C ARG A 427 8.41 12.57 -9.42
N LEU A 428 9.11 13.64 -9.02
CA LEU A 428 10.07 13.60 -7.92
C LEU A 428 9.45 13.20 -6.59
N ASP A 429 8.24 13.65 -6.29
CA ASP A 429 7.53 13.27 -5.06
C ASP A 429 7.30 11.75 -5.01
N LYS A 430 7.00 11.11 -6.15
CA LYS A 430 6.92 9.64 -6.25
C LYS A 430 8.28 8.98 -6.04
N VAL A 431 9.38 9.56 -6.56
CA VAL A 431 10.74 9.06 -6.30
C VAL A 431 11.08 9.16 -4.81
N LYS A 432 10.76 10.28 -4.16
CA LYS A 432 10.96 10.48 -2.72
C LYS A 432 10.19 9.45 -1.88
N GLN A 433 8.94 9.16 -2.24
CA GLN A 433 8.16 8.12 -1.58
C GLN A 433 8.81 6.74 -1.73
N ALA A 434 9.31 6.41 -2.93
CA ALA A 434 10.02 5.15 -3.18
C ALA A 434 11.33 5.04 -2.37
N LEU A 435 12.10 6.12 -2.28
CA LEU A 435 13.31 6.20 -1.44
C LEU A 435 12.99 5.97 0.03
N THR A 436 11.98 6.68 0.56
CA THR A 436 11.53 6.54 1.96
C THR A 436 11.09 5.10 2.26
N LEU A 437 10.40 4.45 1.32
CA LEU A 437 10.00 3.05 1.45
C LEU A 437 11.21 2.11 1.47
N GLN A 438 12.21 2.34 0.62
CA GLN A 438 13.42 1.54 0.59
C GLN A 438 14.22 1.64 1.88
N GLU A 439 14.39 2.86 2.41
CA GLU A 439 15.02 3.08 3.71
C GLU A 439 14.30 2.32 4.82
N ALA A 440 12.96 2.39 4.85
CA ALA A 440 12.15 1.65 5.81
C ALA A 440 12.34 0.13 5.67
N LYS A 441 12.41 -0.40 4.44
CA LYS A 441 12.71 -1.82 4.16
C LYS A 441 14.08 -2.22 4.70
N ASP A 442 15.09 -1.38 4.51
CA ASP A 442 16.48 -1.67 4.93
C ASP A 442 16.62 -1.67 6.47
N VAL A 443 16.02 -0.69 7.16
CA VAL A 443 16.07 -0.68 8.63
C VAL A 443 15.23 -1.79 9.26
N VAL A 444 14.11 -2.20 8.64
CA VAL A 444 13.35 -3.37 9.07
C VAL A 444 14.18 -4.64 8.88
N ALA A 445 14.85 -4.80 7.73
CA ALA A 445 15.75 -5.93 7.50
C ALA A 445 16.92 -5.98 8.50
N LYS A 446 17.44 -4.81 8.90
CA LYS A 446 18.44 -4.71 9.97
C LYS A 446 17.87 -5.16 11.31
N ALA A 447 16.67 -4.71 11.68
CA ALA A 447 15.99 -5.12 12.91
C ALA A 447 15.68 -6.63 12.93
N GLU A 448 15.27 -7.20 11.80
CA GLU A 448 15.04 -8.65 11.65
C GLU A 448 16.32 -9.46 11.91
N LYS A 449 17.48 -8.97 11.48
CA LYS A 449 18.77 -9.63 11.70
C LYS A 449 19.29 -9.46 13.12
N SER A 450 19.19 -8.25 13.68
CA SER A 450 19.82 -7.93 14.97
C SER A 450 18.95 -8.27 16.17
N ILE A 451 17.62 -8.19 16.03
CA ILE A 451 16.63 -8.34 17.10
C ILE A 451 16.92 -7.39 18.27
N LYS A 452 17.57 -6.24 18.02
CA LYS A 452 17.92 -5.26 19.06
C LYS A 452 16.83 -4.19 19.19
N LYS A 453 16.56 -3.76 20.43
CA LYS A 453 15.56 -2.70 20.73
C LYS A 453 15.81 -1.41 19.93
N ALA A 454 17.07 -0.97 19.85
CA ALA A 454 17.44 0.25 19.13
C ALA A 454 17.13 0.16 17.62
N ASP A 455 17.37 -0.99 16.99
CA ASP A 455 17.06 -1.19 15.57
C ASP A 455 15.55 -1.32 15.34
N ILE A 456 14.81 -1.93 16.29
CA ILE A 456 13.34 -1.98 16.25
C ILE A 456 12.75 -0.56 16.31
N ASP A 457 13.30 0.32 17.15
CA ASP A 457 12.83 1.70 17.30
C ASP A 457 13.16 2.55 16.07
N ALA A 458 14.35 2.36 15.50
CA ALA A 458 14.71 2.95 14.21
C ALA A 458 13.77 2.48 13.08
N ALA A 459 13.47 1.18 13.03
CA ALA A 459 12.53 0.62 12.07
C ALA A 459 11.11 1.18 12.24
N GLN A 460 10.61 1.29 13.48
CA GLN A 460 9.29 1.89 13.74
C GLN A 460 9.23 3.36 13.28
N THR A 461 10.30 4.11 13.51
CA THR A 461 10.41 5.52 13.08
C THR A 461 10.39 5.63 11.55
N ALA A 462 11.11 4.76 10.83
CA ALA A 462 11.11 4.76 9.37
C ALA A 462 9.75 4.33 8.78
N ILE A 463 9.11 3.30 9.35
CA ILE A 463 7.76 2.86 8.95
C ILE A 463 6.74 4.00 9.08
N ASN A 464 6.86 4.84 10.11
CA ASN A 464 5.95 5.97 10.30
C ASN A 464 6.01 7.01 9.19
N LYS A 465 7.14 7.11 8.47
CA LYS A 465 7.33 8.02 7.32
C LYS A 465 6.78 7.47 6.01
N VAL A 466 6.46 6.18 5.94
CA VAL A 466 5.88 5.54 4.74
C VAL A 466 4.42 5.97 4.58
N THR A 467 4.08 6.51 3.41
CA THR A 467 2.73 7.02 3.09
C THR A 467 1.81 5.98 2.46
N ASP A 468 2.36 4.96 1.79
CA ASP A 468 1.58 3.84 1.26
C ASP A 468 1.07 2.95 2.41
N ASN A 469 -0.25 2.87 2.58
CA ASN A 469 -0.87 2.16 3.69
C ASN A 469 -0.64 0.64 3.65
N ASN A 470 -0.55 0.03 2.46
CA ASN A 470 -0.35 -1.41 2.31
C ASN A 470 1.09 -1.79 2.64
N GLU A 471 2.06 -1.06 2.10
CA GLU A 471 3.47 -1.25 2.40
C GLU A 471 3.79 -0.98 3.88
N LYS A 472 3.20 0.08 4.45
CA LYS A 472 3.31 0.38 5.88
C LYS A 472 2.81 -0.77 6.74
N LYS A 473 1.65 -1.34 6.42
CA LYS A 473 1.08 -2.49 7.12
C LYS A 473 1.97 -3.74 6.99
N ASN A 474 2.52 -4.00 5.81
CA ASN A 474 3.43 -5.12 5.58
C ASN A 474 4.71 -5.01 6.42
N LEU A 475 5.33 -3.83 6.43
CA LEU A 475 6.52 -3.57 7.25
C LEU A 475 6.21 -3.64 8.74
N GLN A 476 5.04 -3.14 9.17
CA GLN A 476 4.61 -3.23 10.57
C GLN A 476 4.46 -4.69 11.02
N ASN A 477 3.81 -5.53 10.20
CA ASN A 477 3.67 -6.96 10.49
C ASN A 477 5.02 -7.67 10.62
N ARG A 478 6.00 -7.32 9.76
CA ARG A 478 7.38 -7.83 9.86
C ARG A 478 8.02 -7.39 11.17
N LEU A 479 7.96 -6.10 11.49
CA LEU A 479 8.54 -5.55 12.72
C LEU A 479 7.91 -6.15 13.99
N ASP A 480 6.61 -6.43 13.98
CA ASP A 480 5.92 -7.03 15.13
C ASP A 480 6.37 -8.48 15.37
N LYS A 481 6.71 -9.23 14.33
CA LYS A 481 7.38 -10.54 14.47
C LYS A 481 8.75 -10.40 15.13
N VAL A 482 9.53 -9.36 14.78
CA VAL A 482 10.83 -9.09 15.42
C VAL A 482 10.64 -8.74 16.91
N LYS A 483 9.64 -7.92 17.25
CA LYS A 483 9.31 -7.59 18.65
C LYS A 483 8.93 -8.85 19.44
N GLN A 484 8.16 -9.77 18.85
CA GLN A 484 7.84 -11.05 19.47
C GLN A 484 9.09 -11.91 19.69
N ALA A 485 10.01 -11.95 18.71
CA ALA A 485 11.28 -12.67 18.83
C ALA A 485 12.17 -12.11 19.94
N LEU A 486 12.27 -10.77 20.07
CA LEU A 486 12.99 -10.13 21.16
C LEU A 486 12.38 -10.47 22.53
N ALA A 487 11.06 -10.36 22.66
CA ALA A 487 10.37 -10.71 23.90
C ALA A 487 10.58 -12.18 24.29
N LEU A 488 10.62 -13.08 23.31
CA LEU A 488 10.94 -14.49 23.52
C LEU A 488 12.39 -14.68 23.98
N GLN A 489 13.36 -13.98 23.37
CA GLN A 489 14.76 -14.03 23.77
C GLN A 489 14.96 -13.56 25.22
N GLU A 490 14.39 -12.41 25.59
CA GLU A 490 14.44 -11.92 26.97
C GLU A 490 13.79 -12.90 27.97
N THR A 491 12.74 -13.59 27.54
CA THR A 491 12.07 -14.61 28.36
C THR A 491 12.97 -15.83 28.56
N LYS A 492 13.69 -16.26 27.51
CA LYS A 492 14.71 -17.33 27.61
C LYS A 492 15.77 -16.96 28.63
N ASP A 493 16.28 -15.73 28.59
CA ASP A 493 17.32 -15.25 29.50
C ASP A 493 16.81 -15.21 30.96
N LYS A 494 15.57 -14.77 31.18
CA LYS A 494 14.92 -14.77 32.51
C LYS A 494 14.74 -16.19 33.05
N VAL A 495 14.34 -17.16 32.22
CA VAL A 495 14.25 -18.57 32.60
C VAL A 495 15.62 -19.15 32.94
N ALA A 496 16.63 -18.88 32.11
CA ALA A 496 18.01 -19.32 32.36
C ALA A 496 18.56 -18.74 33.68
N LYS A 497 18.24 -17.47 33.97
CA LYS A 497 18.58 -16.84 35.25
C LYS A 497 17.88 -17.54 36.41
N ALA A 498 16.59 -17.86 36.30
CA ALA A 498 15.85 -18.58 37.32
C ALA A 498 16.39 -20.01 37.56
N GLU A 499 16.79 -20.71 36.49
CA GLU A 499 17.45 -22.03 36.56
C GLU A 499 18.77 -21.96 37.34
N LYS A 500 19.57 -20.92 37.08
CA LYS A 500 20.87 -20.71 37.74
C LYS A 500 20.71 -20.26 39.19
N SER A 501 19.85 -19.27 39.46
CA SER A 501 19.73 -18.65 40.78
C SER A 501 18.90 -19.47 41.76
N LYS A 502 17.90 -20.22 41.25
CA LYS A 502 16.91 -20.95 42.05
C LYS A 502 16.21 -20.06 43.10
N LYS A 503 16.10 -18.75 42.83
CA LYS A 503 15.43 -17.78 43.72
C LYS A 503 13.97 -17.61 43.31
N LYS A 504 13.06 -17.52 44.29
CA LYS A 504 11.62 -17.32 44.05
C LYS A 504 11.33 -16.06 43.21
N ALA A 505 12.02 -14.96 43.47
CA ALA A 505 11.84 -13.71 42.74
C ALA A 505 12.18 -13.82 41.24
N ASP A 506 13.27 -14.53 40.89
CA ASP A 506 13.63 -14.76 39.49
C ASP A 506 12.63 -15.71 38.80
N ILE A 507 12.09 -16.69 39.53
CA ILE A 507 11.04 -17.58 39.03
C ILE A 507 9.76 -16.81 38.73
N ASP A 508 9.35 -15.90 39.61
CA ASP A 508 8.14 -15.10 39.41
C ASP A 508 8.31 -14.12 38.25
N THR A 509 9.51 -13.55 38.12
CA THR A 509 9.89 -12.71 36.96
C THR A 509 9.84 -13.52 35.66
N ALA A 510 10.40 -14.73 35.65
CA ALA A 510 10.37 -15.62 34.50
C ALA A 510 8.94 -16.07 34.15
N GLN A 511 8.12 -16.42 35.15
CA GLN A 511 6.72 -16.82 34.94
C GLN A 511 5.90 -15.67 34.35
N THR A 512 6.09 -14.46 34.86
CA THR A 512 5.43 -13.26 34.33
C THR A 512 5.83 -13.00 32.89
N ALA A 513 7.11 -13.18 32.55
CA ALA A 513 7.59 -13.06 31.17
C ALA A 513 7.01 -14.14 30.25
N ILE A 514 6.99 -15.41 30.68
CA ILE A 514 6.38 -16.53 29.93
C ILE A 514 4.91 -16.25 29.62
N ASN A 515 4.15 -15.72 30.59
CA ASN A 515 2.73 -15.42 30.40
C ASN A 515 2.46 -14.37 29.31
N LYS A 516 3.43 -13.47 29.07
CA LYS A 516 3.37 -12.44 28.01
C LYS A 516 3.77 -12.94 26.63
N VAL A 517 4.41 -14.11 26.54
CA VAL A 517 4.76 -14.72 25.25
C VAL A 517 3.51 -15.37 24.64
N THR A 518 3.29 -15.14 23.35
CA THR A 518 2.22 -15.76 22.58
C THR A 518 2.33 -17.29 22.62
N ASP A 519 1.19 -17.99 22.63
CA ASP A 519 1.16 -19.45 22.70
C ASP A 519 1.94 -20.09 21.56
N SER A 520 2.93 -20.88 21.93
CA SER A 520 3.88 -21.52 21.02
C SER A 520 4.50 -22.75 21.68
N THR A 521 5.10 -23.63 20.87
CA THR A 521 5.90 -24.75 21.37
C THR A 521 7.02 -24.27 22.30
N GLU A 522 7.63 -23.13 21.98
CA GLU A 522 8.72 -22.58 22.78
C GLU A 522 8.25 -22.10 24.16
N LYS A 523 7.09 -21.43 24.24
CA LYS A 523 6.45 -21.07 25.52
C LYS A 523 6.24 -22.30 26.39
N LYS A 524 5.72 -23.39 25.80
CA LYS A 524 5.51 -24.67 26.52
C LYS A 524 6.84 -25.27 27.01
N ASN A 525 7.90 -25.19 26.21
CA ASN A 525 9.24 -25.67 26.60
C ASN A 525 9.82 -24.84 27.76
N LEU A 526 9.69 -23.52 27.70
CA LEU A 526 10.12 -22.61 28.77
C LEU A 526 9.33 -22.83 30.06
N GLN A 527 8.01 -23.06 29.96
CA GLN A 527 7.18 -23.40 31.11
C GLN A 527 7.64 -24.71 31.76
N LYS A 528 7.86 -25.77 30.96
CA LYS A 528 8.37 -27.06 31.46
C LYS A 528 9.72 -26.90 32.17
N ARG A 529 10.63 -26.10 31.60
CA ARG A 529 11.92 -25.78 32.22
C ARG A 529 11.75 -25.09 33.57
N LEU A 530 10.93 -24.04 33.62
CA LEU A 530 10.67 -23.30 34.85
C LEU A 530 10.00 -24.17 35.94
N ASP A 531 9.08 -25.06 35.54
CA ASP A 531 8.41 -25.97 36.47
C ASP A 531 9.38 -27.02 37.04
N LYS A 532 10.36 -27.48 36.27
CA LYS A 532 11.46 -28.31 36.80
C LYS A 532 12.26 -27.57 37.88
N VAL A 533 12.52 -26.27 37.71
CA VAL A 533 13.19 -25.46 38.75
C VAL A 533 12.34 -25.36 40.01
N LYS A 534 11.03 -25.10 39.87
CA LYS A 534 10.09 -25.05 41.01
C LYS A 534 10.04 -26.39 41.76
N GLN A 535 10.02 -27.50 41.04
CA GLN A 535 10.05 -28.84 41.62
C GLN A 535 11.37 -29.10 42.36
N ALA A 536 12.51 -28.68 41.80
CA ALA A 536 13.81 -28.82 42.45
C ALA A 536 13.91 -28.04 43.76
N ILE A 537 13.36 -26.82 43.82
CA ILE A 537 13.29 -26.03 45.06
C ILE A 537 12.38 -26.72 46.09
N THR A 538 11.19 -27.16 45.66
CA THR A 538 10.26 -27.88 46.54
C THR A 538 10.91 -29.13 47.14
N LEU A 539 11.67 -29.87 46.33
CA LEU A 539 12.43 -31.03 46.77
C LEU A 539 13.54 -30.64 47.76
N GLN A 540 14.28 -29.55 47.50
CA GLN A 540 15.33 -29.07 48.40
C GLN A 540 14.75 -28.63 49.75
N GLU A 541 13.66 -27.88 49.77
CA GLU A 541 12.96 -27.51 51.00
C GLU A 541 12.51 -28.73 51.81
N ALA A 542 12.00 -29.77 51.13
CA ALA A 542 11.64 -31.03 51.78
C ALA A 542 12.87 -31.74 52.35
N LYS A 543 13.99 -31.80 51.60
CA LYS A 543 15.28 -32.34 52.07
C LYS A 543 15.79 -31.61 53.32
N ASP A 544 15.72 -30.28 53.33
CA ASP A 544 16.17 -29.45 54.44
C ASP A 544 15.30 -29.64 55.68
N LYS A 545 13.96 -29.67 55.50
CA LYS A 545 13.01 -29.89 56.61
C LYS A 545 13.11 -31.30 57.19
N VAL A 546 13.30 -32.34 56.37
CA VAL A 546 13.57 -33.70 56.85
C VAL A 546 14.88 -33.73 57.63
N SER A 547 15.94 -33.12 57.12
CA SER A 547 17.23 -33.05 57.81
C SER A 547 17.14 -32.29 59.14
N LYS A 548 16.30 -31.24 59.21
CA LYS A 548 15.99 -30.54 60.46
C LYS A 548 15.24 -31.43 61.45
N ALA A 549 14.22 -32.16 60.99
CA ALA A 549 13.45 -33.10 61.82
C ALA A 549 14.33 -34.25 62.35
N GLU A 550 15.25 -34.77 61.53
CA GLU A 550 16.23 -35.79 61.93
C GLU A 550 17.12 -35.30 63.08
N LYS A 551 17.54 -34.02 63.03
CA LYS A 551 18.37 -33.40 64.08
C LYS A 551 17.57 -33.05 65.34
N SER A 552 16.41 -32.41 65.19
CA SER A 552 15.66 -31.87 66.34
C SER A 552 14.80 -32.90 67.04
N ARG A 553 14.29 -33.89 66.30
CA ARG A 553 13.30 -34.89 66.73
C ARG A 553 12.05 -34.27 67.37
N LYS A 554 11.69 -33.04 67.01
CA LYS A 554 10.49 -32.37 67.52
C LYS A 554 9.28 -32.68 66.65
N LYS A 555 8.10 -32.85 67.27
CA LYS A 555 6.84 -33.11 66.56
C LYS A 555 6.52 -32.03 65.51
N ALA A 556 6.73 -30.75 65.83
CA ALA A 556 6.48 -29.66 64.90
C ALA A 556 7.36 -29.70 63.64
N ASP A 557 8.65 -30.07 63.78
CA ASP A 557 9.55 -30.19 62.63
C ASP A 557 9.22 -31.44 61.80
N ILE A 558 8.77 -32.54 62.43
CA ILE A 558 8.26 -33.73 61.73
C ILE A 558 7.03 -33.40 60.89
N ASP A 559 6.09 -32.63 61.46
CA ASP A 559 4.88 -32.23 60.74
C ASP A 559 5.21 -31.28 59.58
N ALA A 560 6.11 -30.31 59.81
CA ALA A 560 6.60 -29.43 58.76
C ALA A 560 7.30 -30.20 57.63
N ALA A 561 8.10 -31.22 57.98
CA ALA A 561 8.74 -32.11 57.00
C ALA A 561 7.70 -32.94 56.23
N GLN A 562 6.69 -33.50 56.90
CA GLN A 562 5.62 -34.26 56.24
C GLN A 562 4.84 -33.39 55.26
N SER A 563 4.46 -32.17 55.66
CA SER A 563 3.79 -31.21 54.78
C SER A 563 4.65 -30.85 53.58
N ALA A 564 5.98 -30.73 53.74
CA ALA A 564 6.89 -30.47 52.62
C ALA A 564 7.03 -31.67 51.68
N ILE A 565 7.17 -32.90 52.21
CA ILE A 565 7.20 -34.15 51.42
C ILE A 565 5.93 -34.31 50.58
N ASN A 566 4.77 -33.94 51.13
CA ASN A 566 3.50 -34.06 50.40
C ASN A 566 3.46 -33.22 49.12
N LYS A 567 4.25 -32.13 49.06
CA LYS A 567 4.39 -31.26 47.88
C LYS A 567 5.39 -31.79 46.84
N VAL A 568 6.21 -32.78 47.18
CA VAL A 568 7.16 -33.40 46.24
C VAL A 568 6.38 -34.32 45.29
N THR A 569 6.56 -34.09 43.99
CA THR A 569 5.87 -34.83 42.92
C THR A 569 6.65 -36.06 42.44
N ASP A 570 7.98 -36.01 42.48
CA ASP A 570 8.81 -37.18 42.14
C ASP A 570 8.59 -38.30 43.15
N LYS A 571 8.07 -39.43 42.67
CA LYS A 571 7.65 -40.56 43.51
C LYS A 571 8.83 -41.22 44.24
N ASN A 572 10.00 -41.30 43.61
CA ASN A 572 11.16 -41.96 44.18
C ASN A 572 11.77 -41.11 45.29
N GLU A 573 11.98 -39.82 45.04
CA GLU A 573 12.46 -38.86 46.03
C GLU A 573 11.48 -38.71 47.20
N LYS A 574 10.17 -38.64 46.92
CA LYS A 574 9.12 -38.62 47.95
C LYS A 574 9.20 -39.85 48.85
N ASN A 575 9.30 -41.04 48.26
CA ASN A 575 9.40 -42.29 49.02
C ASN A 575 10.68 -42.34 49.87
N ASN A 576 11.80 -41.86 49.33
CA ASN A 576 13.07 -41.82 50.06
C ASN A 576 13.02 -40.87 51.26
N LEU A 577 12.46 -39.67 51.08
CA LEU A 577 12.26 -38.71 52.17
C LEU A 577 11.26 -39.22 53.20
N GLN A 578 10.18 -39.88 52.75
CA GLN A 578 9.18 -40.47 53.65
C GLN A 578 9.81 -41.54 54.54
N LYS A 579 10.60 -42.46 53.96
CA LYS A 579 11.33 -43.48 54.72
C LYS A 579 12.26 -42.87 55.78
N ARG A 580 12.96 -41.78 55.44
CA ARG A 580 13.80 -41.04 56.39
C ARG A 580 12.97 -40.46 57.52
N LEU A 581 11.88 -39.77 57.21
CA LEU A 581 11.00 -39.16 58.20
C LEU A 581 10.33 -40.18 59.12
N ASP A 582 9.93 -41.34 58.59
CA ASP A 582 9.30 -42.41 59.38
C ASP A 582 10.28 -43.03 60.38
N LYS A 583 11.58 -43.12 60.04
CA LYS A 583 12.62 -43.48 61.02
C LYS A 583 12.70 -42.46 62.16
N VAL A 584 12.58 -41.16 61.87
CA VAL A 584 12.56 -40.11 62.90
C VAL A 584 11.32 -40.24 63.80
N LYS A 585 10.13 -40.45 63.20
CA LYS A 585 8.88 -40.69 63.95
C LYS A 585 9.01 -41.89 64.88
N GLN A 586 9.58 -42.99 64.39
CA GLN A 586 9.80 -44.19 65.18
C GLN A 586 10.78 -43.93 66.35
N ALA A 587 11.87 -43.18 66.10
CA ALA A 587 12.82 -42.81 67.14
C ALA A 587 12.20 -41.91 68.22
N LEU A 588 11.36 -40.95 67.83
CA LEU A 588 10.62 -40.09 68.78
C LEU A 588 9.66 -40.92 69.63
N LEU A 589 8.90 -41.83 69.01
CA LEU A 589 8.00 -42.74 69.74
C LEU A 589 8.78 -43.61 70.75
N VAL A 590 9.94 -44.15 70.37
CA VAL A 590 10.82 -44.89 71.29
C VAL A 590 11.27 -44.02 72.46
N GLN A 591 11.59 -42.73 72.24
CA GLN A 591 11.97 -41.81 73.30
C GLN A 591 10.81 -41.52 74.27
N GLU A 592 9.60 -41.24 73.76
CA GLU A 592 8.41 -41.05 74.59
C GLU A 592 8.10 -42.29 75.46
N VAL A 593 8.29 -43.49 74.88
CA VAL A 593 8.13 -44.74 75.63
C VAL A 593 9.25 -44.91 76.67
N LYS A 594 10.50 -44.56 76.34
CA LYS A 594 11.64 -44.52 77.29
C LYS A 594 11.33 -43.64 78.49
N ASP A 595 10.73 -42.47 78.27
CA ASP A 595 10.37 -41.54 79.35
C ASP A 595 9.27 -42.12 80.24
N LYS A 596 8.25 -42.76 79.66
CA LYS A 596 7.19 -43.45 80.42
C LYS A 596 7.72 -44.64 81.24
N VAL A 597 8.62 -45.44 80.65
CA VAL A 597 9.29 -46.54 81.37
C VAL A 597 10.13 -45.99 82.52
N SER A 598 10.89 -44.91 82.28
CA SER A 598 11.70 -44.27 83.33
C SER A 598 10.82 -43.68 84.44
N LYS A 599 9.64 -43.15 84.11
CA LYS A 599 8.64 -42.70 85.09
C LYS A 599 8.08 -43.87 85.92
N ALA A 600 7.81 -45.01 85.27
CA ALA A 600 7.38 -46.23 85.95
C ALA A 600 8.47 -46.79 86.88
N GLU A 601 9.74 -46.77 86.46
CA GLU A 601 10.88 -47.16 87.30
C GLU A 601 11.02 -46.30 88.55
N LYS A 602 10.83 -44.99 88.40
CA LYS A 602 10.91 -44.03 89.52
C LYS A 602 9.72 -44.17 90.48
N SER A 603 8.49 -44.15 89.98
CA SER A 603 7.30 -44.10 90.85
C SER A 603 6.88 -45.46 91.38
N LYS A 604 7.12 -46.54 90.60
CA LYS A 604 6.69 -47.92 90.91
C LYS A 604 5.20 -48.03 91.25
N THR A 605 4.38 -47.15 90.68
CA THR A 605 2.92 -47.17 90.83
C THR A 605 2.29 -48.00 89.71
N LYS A 606 1.21 -48.72 89.99
CA LYS A 606 0.46 -49.53 89.01
C LYS A 606 0.12 -48.74 87.75
N LYS A 607 -0.39 -47.51 87.91
CA LYS A 607 -0.79 -46.63 86.79
C LYS A 607 0.36 -46.39 85.80
N ASN A 608 1.51 -45.93 86.28
CA ASN A 608 2.65 -45.65 85.40
C ASN A 608 3.23 -46.93 84.77
N VAL A 609 3.19 -48.07 85.47
CA VAL A 609 3.62 -49.36 84.89
C VAL A 609 2.65 -49.81 83.79
N ASP A 610 1.34 -49.68 83.99
CA ASP A 610 0.32 -50.01 82.99
C ASP A 610 0.45 -49.08 81.76
N ASP A 611 0.65 -47.78 81.97
CA ASP A 611 0.86 -46.79 80.90
C ASP A 611 2.14 -47.07 80.10
N ALA A 612 3.25 -47.40 80.78
CA ALA A 612 4.49 -47.80 80.15
C ALA A 612 4.32 -49.12 79.36
N GLN A 613 3.66 -50.12 79.95
CA GLN A 613 3.41 -51.42 79.33
C GLN A 613 2.54 -51.30 78.08
N LYS A 614 1.50 -50.46 78.13
CA LYS A 614 0.65 -50.15 76.97
C LYS A 614 1.44 -49.43 75.88
N SER A 615 2.37 -48.54 76.26
CA SER A 615 3.18 -47.78 75.30
C SER A 615 4.29 -48.63 74.67
N VAL A 616 4.95 -49.53 75.40
CA VAL A 616 5.93 -50.49 74.86
C VAL A 616 5.29 -51.45 73.85
N LYS A 617 4.04 -51.89 74.09
CA LYS A 617 3.31 -52.76 73.14
C LYS A 617 3.13 -52.12 71.76
N LYS A 618 3.05 -50.78 71.69
CA LYS A 618 2.90 -50.02 70.44
C LYS A 618 4.20 -49.93 69.64
N LEU A 619 5.36 -50.26 70.22
CA LEU A 619 6.62 -50.26 69.49
C LEU A 619 6.69 -51.45 68.52
N ALA A 620 7.35 -51.23 67.38
CA ALA A 620 7.71 -52.28 66.45
C ALA A 620 8.61 -53.33 67.12
N ASN A 621 8.54 -54.58 66.65
CA ASN A 621 9.39 -55.65 67.17
C ASN A 621 10.85 -55.34 66.89
N GLY A 622 11.70 -55.44 67.92
CA GLY A 622 13.11 -55.08 67.81
C GLY A 622 13.76 -54.87 69.17
N LYS A 623 15.05 -54.52 69.16
CA LYS A 623 15.88 -54.40 70.36
C LYS A 623 15.31 -53.40 71.38
N ASP A 624 14.90 -52.20 70.97
CA ASP A 624 14.35 -51.20 71.89
C ASP A 624 13.08 -51.70 72.62
N LYS A 625 12.15 -52.36 71.92
CA LYS A 625 10.94 -52.93 72.54
C LYS A 625 11.32 -53.99 73.56
N THR A 626 12.23 -54.90 73.20
CA THR A 626 12.70 -55.96 74.09
C THR A 626 13.38 -55.41 75.33
N ASP A 627 14.28 -54.42 75.18
CA ASP A 627 15.02 -53.82 76.30
C ASP A 627 14.11 -53.01 77.22
N LEU A 628 13.16 -52.26 76.67
CA LEU A 628 12.17 -51.52 77.46
C LEU A 628 11.18 -52.45 78.16
N GLN A 629 10.80 -53.56 77.54
CA GLN A 629 9.97 -54.57 78.18
C GLN A 629 10.69 -55.21 79.38
N LYS A 630 11.96 -55.58 79.22
CA LYS A 630 12.79 -56.09 80.33
C LYS A 630 12.87 -55.11 81.50
N ARG A 631 13.00 -53.80 81.20
CA ARG A 631 13.00 -52.75 82.23
C ARG A 631 11.67 -52.70 82.99
N ILE A 632 10.54 -52.73 82.29
CA ILE A 632 9.21 -52.81 82.92
C ILE A 632 9.08 -54.05 83.81
N ASP A 633 9.51 -55.21 83.34
CA ASP A 633 9.36 -56.45 84.09
C ASP A 633 10.24 -56.46 85.36
N LYS A 634 11.43 -55.83 85.32
CA LYS A 634 12.22 -55.56 86.53
C LYS A 634 11.47 -54.68 87.54
N VAL A 635 10.74 -53.65 87.09
CA VAL A 635 9.92 -52.81 87.99
C VAL A 635 8.82 -53.65 88.64
N LYS A 636 8.10 -54.47 87.87
CA LYS A 636 7.06 -55.37 88.41
C LYS A 636 7.62 -56.30 89.48
N GLN A 637 8.78 -56.92 89.21
CA GLN A 637 9.46 -57.77 90.19
C GLN A 637 9.86 -57.01 91.46
N ALA A 638 10.34 -55.77 91.34
CA ALA A 638 10.63 -54.93 92.50
C ALA A 638 9.38 -54.57 93.32
N GLN A 639 8.24 -54.30 92.66
CA GLN A 639 6.96 -54.08 93.34
C GLN A 639 6.53 -55.35 94.10
N ILE A 640 6.60 -56.52 93.46
CA ILE A 640 6.27 -57.82 94.08
C ILE A 640 7.16 -58.08 95.30
N LYS A 641 8.46 -57.84 95.18
CA LYS A 641 9.40 -57.99 96.31
C LYS A 641 9.02 -57.06 97.47
N THR A 642 8.74 -55.78 97.19
CA THR A 642 8.34 -54.81 98.22
C THR A 642 7.04 -55.22 98.92
N ALA A 643 6.03 -55.63 98.16
CA ALA A 643 4.77 -56.13 98.71
C ALA A 643 4.99 -57.40 99.55
N ASN A 644 5.82 -58.33 99.09
CA ASN A 644 6.18 -59.54 99.83
C ASN A 644 6.89 -59.23 101.15
N ASP A 645 7.86 -58.31 101.14
CA ASP A 645 8.59 -57.90 102.34
C ASP A 645 7.64 -57.22 103.36
N LEU A 646 6.69 -56.41 102.91
CA LEU A 646 5.65 -55.82 103.76
C LEU A 646 4.64 -56.85 104.29
N VAL A 647 4.24 -57.84 103.49
CA VAL A 647 3.42 -58.96 103.95
C VAL A 647 4.16 -59.78 105.01
N LYS A 648 5.45 -60.09 104.80
CA LYS A 648 6.30 -60.75 105.81
C LYS A 648 6.38 -59.93 107.10
N ALA A 649 6.51 -58.61 107.01
CA ALA A 649 6.51 -57.74 108.18
C ALA A 649 5.16 -57.79 108.93
N ALA A 650 4.03 -57.83 108.21
CA ALA A 650 2.70 -58.01 108.78
C ALA A 650 2.51 -59.40 109.41
N GLU A 651 3.04 -60.46 108.79
CA GLU A 651 3.06 -61.83 109.34
C GLU A 651 3.86 -61.91 110.64
N LYS A 652 5.02 -61.24 110.70
CA LYS A 652 5.90 -61.22 111.87
C LYS A 652 5.33 -60.39 113.02
N LYS A 653 4.79 -59.20 112.73
CA LYS A 653 4.20 -58.30 113.73
C LYS A 653 2.82 -57.86 113.28
N ILE A 654 1.81 -58.55 113.82
CA ILE A 654 0.40 -58.36 113.49
C ILE A 654 -0.12 -57.07 114.14
N ASN A 655 -0.22 -55.99 113.36
CA ASN A 655 -0.85 -54.71 113.73
C ASN A 655 -1.44 -54.02 112.50
N ASP A 656 -2.34 -53.06 112.72
CA ASP A 656 -3.10 -52.39 111.64
C ASP A 656 -2.20 -51.62 110.67
N SER A 657 -1.12 -50.99 111.16
CA SER A 657 -0.18 -50.23 110.30
C SER A 657 0.53 -51.13 109.29
N ASN A 658 1.07 -52.27 109.73
CA ASN A 658 1.75 -53.22 108.84
C ASN A 658 0.78 -53.84 107.83
N ILE A 659 -0.44 -54.17 108.26
CA ILE A 659 -1.48 -54.72 107.39
C ILE A 659 -1.89 -53.69 106.33
N GLN A 660 -2.10 -52.44 106.71
CA GLN A 660 -2.43 -51.36 105.77
C GLN A 660 -1.30 -51.11 104.76
N LYS A 661 -0.04 -51.04 105.22
CA LYS A 661 1.12 -50.88 104.33
C LYS A 661 1.23 -52.04 103.32
N ALA A 662 1.06 -53.28 103.77
CA ALA A 662 1.05 -54.45 102.90
C ALA A 662 -0.13 -54.43 101.92
N GLN A 663 -1.33 -54.06 102.38
CA GLN A 663 -2.52 -53.98 101.54
C GLN A 663 -2.37 -52.93 100.44
N SER A 664 -1.82 -51.76 100.77
CA SER A 664 -1.54 -50.70 99.79
C SER A 664 -0.48 -51.14 98.78
N ALA A 665 0.60 -51.80 99.22
CA ALA A 665 1.62 -52.32 98.31
C ALA A 665 1.08 -53.41 97.36
N ILE A 666 0.20 -54.30 97.85
CA ILE A 666 -0.47 -55.31 96.99
C ILE A 666 -1.41 -54.65 95.98
N LYS A 667 -2.13 -53.58 96.35
CA LYS A 667 -3.01 -52.85 95.42
C LYS A 667 -2.22 -52.30 94.22
N GLU A 668 -0.99 -51.87 94.44
CA GLU A 668 -0.08 -51.36 93.39
C GLU A 668 0.50 -52.45 92.46
N LEU A 669 0.29 -53.73 92.75
CA LEU A 669 0.69 -54.83 91.86
C LEU A 669 -0.28 -54.98 90.68
N GLN A 670 0.25 -55.40 89.53
CA GLN A 670 -0.56 -55.87 88.40
C GLN A 670 -1.29 -57.16 88.78
N SER A 671 -2.40 -57.46 88.10
CA SER A 671 -3.13 -58.72 88.27
C SER A 671 -2.23 -59.90 87.90
N GLY A 672 -2.23 -60.94 88.73
CA GLY A 672 -1.46 -62.14 88.48
C GLY A 672 -1.27 -62.98 89.73
N LYS A 673 -0.72 -64.17 89.53
CA LYS A 673 -0.54 -65.19 90.58
C LYS A 673 0.18 -64.65 91.82
N ASP A 674 1.20 -63.81 91.63
CA ASP A 674 1.97 -63.23 92.75
C ASP A 674 1.11 -62.30 93.62
N LYS A 675 0.30 -61.44 93.01
CA LYS A 675 -0.62 -60.55 93.73
C LYS A 675 -1.65 -61.37 94.50
N ASP A 676 -2.24 -62.37 93.86
CA ASP A 676 -3.27 -63.22 94.46
C ASP A 676 -2.70 -64.02 95.65
N ASN A 677 -1.48 -64.55 95.51
CA ASN A 677 -0.78 -65.27 96.56
C ASN A 677 -0.42 -64.37 97.76
N LEU A 678 0.08 -63.16 97.50
CA LEU A 678 0.38 -62.19 98.55
C LEU A 678 -0.89 -61.70 99.26
N GLN A 679 -1.98 -61.50 98.53
CA GLN A 679 -3.28 -61.13 99.11
C GLN A 679 -3.81 -62.24 100.01
N LYS A 680 -3.80 -63.50 99.56
CA LYS A 680 -4.19 -64.65 100.39
C LYS A 680 -3.38 -64.75 101.69
N ARG A 681 -2.07 -64.49 101.64
CA ARG A 681 -1.21 -64.46 102.84
C ARG A 681 -1.59 -63.32 103.77
N LEU A 682 -1.78 -62.11 103.24
CA LEU A 682 -2.20 -60.97 104.05
C LEU A 682 -3.59 -61.16 104.68
N ASP A 683 -4.52 -61.81 103.98
CA ASP A 683 -5.85 -62.10 104.53
C ASP A 683 -5.80 -63.11 105.68
N LYS A 684 -4.88 -64.10 105.62
CA LYS A 684 -4.57 -64.95 106.78
C LYS A 684 -4.03 -64.14 107.96
N VAL A 685 -3.17 -63.14 107.72
CA VAL A 685 -2.67 -62.24 108.77
C VAL A 685 -3.80 -61.41 109.37
N LYS A 686 -4.69 -60.83 108.54
CA LYS A 686 -5.87 -60.09 109.01
C LYS A 686 -6.78 -60.95 109.87
N ALA A 687 -7.01 -62.20 109.45
CA ALA A 687 -7.80 -63.17 110.22
C ALA A 687 -7.16 -63.45 111.59
N LYS A 688 -5.83 -63.60 111.65
CA LYS A 688 -5.09 -63.72 112.92
C LYS A 688 -5.18 -62.44 113.77
N ALA A 689 -5.06 -61.25 113.16
CA ALA A 689 -5.18 -59.96 113.85
C ALA A 689 -6.53 -59.80 114.54
N ALA A 690 -7.62 -60.14 113.82
CA ALA A 690 -8.97 -60.13 114.37
C ALA A 690 -9.09 -61.08 115.58
N GLU A 691 -8.46 -62.25 115.52
CA GLU A 691 -8.46 -63.23 116.61
C GLU A 691 -7.62 -62.75 117.82
N THR A 692 -6.45 -62.15 117.60
CA THR A 692 -5.64 -61.54 118.67
C THR A 692 -6.38 -60.40 119.37
N LYS A 693 -7.12 -59.56 118.61
CA LYS A 693 -7.94 -58.48 119.19
C LYS A 693 -9.04 -59.04 120.10
N LYS A 694 -9.74 -60.10 119.66
CA LYS A 694 -10.72 -60.82 120.50
C LYS A 694 -10.07 -61.40 121.75
N LEU A 695 -8.88 -62.00 121.62
CA LEU A 695 -8.15 -62.58 122.76
C LEU A 695 -7.74 -61.51 123.79
N ASN A 696 -7.25 -60.35 123.35
CA ASN A 696 -6.89 -59.26 124.26
C ASN A 696 -8.12 -58.64 124.94
N ASP A 697 -9.24 -58.50 124.23
CA ASP A 697 -10.53 -58.10 124.82
C ASP A 697 -10.97 -59.10 125.89
N ALA A 698 -10.91 -60.41 125.60
CA ALA A 698 -11.22 -61.46 126.56
C ALA A 698 -10.28 -61.44 127.77
N LYS A 699 -8.95 -61.32 127.58
CA LYS A 699 -7.97 -61.17 128.67
C LYS A 699 -8.29 -59.97 129.57
N SER A 700 -8.62 -58.83 128.95
CA SER A 700 -8.95 -57.59 129.68
C SER A 700 -10.25 -57.74 130.47
N LYS A 701 -11.28 -58.34 129.88
CA LYS A 701 -12.56 -58.61 130.56
C LYS A 701 -12.44 -59.63 131.68
N VAL A 702 -11.63 -60.68 131.52
CA VAL A 702 -11.30 -61.63 132.60
C VAL A 702 -10.58 -60.92 133.74
N LYS A 703 -9.55 -60.12 133.45
CA LYS A 703 -8.84 -59.34 134.47
C LYS A 703 -9.77 -58.38 135.22
N LYS A 704 -10.70 -57.74 134.50
CA LYS A 704 -11.76 -56.92 135.10
C LYS A 704 -12.71 -57.75 135.96
N ALA A 705 -13.12 -58.94 135.51
CA ALA A 705 -13.97 -59.84 136.29
C ALA A 705 -13.31 -60.34 137.58
N GLU A 706 -12.00 -60.64 137.55
CA GLU A 706 -11.23 -61.02 138.74
C GLU A 706 -11.16 -59.90 139.77
N LYS A 707 -11.08 -58.65 139.30
CA LYS A 707 -11.07 -57.44 140.15
C LYS A 707 -12.45 -57.15 140.72
N ASP A 708 -13.46 -57.06 139.87
CA ASP A 708 -14.81 -56.64 140.25
C ASP A 708 -15.56 -57.73 141.03
N LYS A 709 -15.29 -59.01 140.75
CA LYS A 709 -15.91 -60.20 141.37
C LYS A 709 -17.45 -60.18 141.39
N THR A 710 -18.09 -59.58 140.38
CA THR A 710 -19.56 -59.56 140.23
C THR A 710 -20.04 -60.63 139.24
N LYS A 711 -21.31 -61.04 139.34
CA LYS A 711 -21.95 -61.97 138.38
C LYS A 711 -21.91 -61.42 136.94
N LYS A 712 -22.13 -60.10 136.77
CA LYS A 712 -22.17 -59.42 135.46
C LYS A 712 -20.79 -59.35 134.80
N SER A 713 -19.73 -58.99 135.55
CA SER A 713 -18.37 -58.96 135.00
C SER A 713 -17.88 -60.37 134.67
N LYS A 714 -18.22 -61.37 135.50
CA LYS A 714 -17.92 -62.79 135.23
C LYS A 714 -18.62 -63.29 133.96
N GLN A 715 -19.90 -62.97 133.75
CA GLN A 715 -20.61 -63.31 132.50
C GLN A 715 -20.01 -62.61 131.27
N SER A 716 -19.68 -61.32 131.35
CA SER A 716 -19.06 -60.60 130.22
C SER A 716 -17.70 -61.17 129.82
N ALA A 717 -16.89 -61.55 130.82
CA ALA A 717 -15.65 -62.27 130.61
C ALA A 717 -15.88 -63.64 129.96
N GLN A 718 -16.86 -64.40 130.44
CA GLN A 718 -17.24 -65.70 129.86
C GLN A 718 -17.65 -65.56 128.39
N SER A 719 -18.57 -64.63 128.07
CA SER A 719 -18.98 -64.40 126.68
C SER A 719 -17.84 -63.96 125.77
N ALA A 720 -16.87 -63.18 126.27
CA ALA A 720 -15.71 -62.78 125.49
C ALA A 720 -14.74 -63.95 125.25
N VAL A 721 -14.54 -64.80 126.27
CA VAL A 721 -13.71 -66.01 126.16
C VAL A 721 -14.37 -67.07 125.26
N ASP A 722 -15.69 -67.20 125.29
CA ASP A 722 -16.43 -68.16 124.45
C ASP A 722 -16.32 -67.83 122.96
N LYS A 723 -16.23 -66.55 122.62
CA LYS A 723 -15.99 -66.05 121.25
C LYS A 723 -14.57 -66.33 120.72
N LEU A 724 -13.65 -66.80 121.56
CA LEU A 724 -12.31 -67.22 121.13
C LEU A 724 -12.37 -68.62 120.51
N LYS A 725 -11.55 -68.85 119.49
CA LYS A 725 -11.27 -70.22 119.03
C LYS A 725 -10.60 -71.04 120.14
N SER A 726 -10.81 -72.36 120.08
CA SER A 726 -10.21 -73.29 121.04
C SER A 726 -8.68 -73.13 121.06
N SER A 727 -8.14 -72.80 122.23
CA SER A 727 -6.71 -72.56 122.42
C SER A 727 -6.35 -72.75 123.90
N ASN A 728 -5.06 -72.98 124.19
CA ASN A 728 -4.59 -73.02 125.56
C ASN A 728 -4.84 -71.71 126.30
N ASP A 729 -4.78 -70.56 125.61
CA ASP A 729 -5.12 -69.26 126.18
C ASP A 729 -6.61 -69.17 126.54
N LYS A 730 -7.52 -69.65 125.67
CA LYS A 730 -8.95 -69.77 126.00
C LYS A 730 -9.15 -70.65 127.24
N LYS A 731 -8.54 -71.83 127.29
CA LYS A 731 -8.62 -72.74 128.45
C LYS A 731 -8.10 -72.09 129.73
N LYS A 732 -6.94 -71.43 129.69
CA LYS A 732 -6.38 -70.70 130.83
C LYS A 732 -7.31 -69.60 131.33
N LEU A 733 -7.89 -68.83 130.41
CA LEU A 733 -8.87 -67.80 130.75
C LEU A 733 -10.17 -68.38 131.33
N GLN A 734 -10.64 -69.52 130.82
CA GLN A 734 -11.78 -70.24 131.39
C GLN A 734 -11.49 -70.74 132.81
N THR A 735 -10.31 -71.32 133.06
CA THR A 735 -9.89 -71.71 134.41
C THR A 735 -9.84 -70.52 135.35
N ARG A 736 -9.25 -69.40 134.89
CA ARG A 736 -9.23 -68.14 135.65
C ARG A 736 -10.64 -67.66 135.98
N ILE A 737 -11.57 -67.67 135.02
CA ILE A 737 -12.99 -67.34 135.26
C ILE A 737 -13.60 -68.27 136.33
N LYS A 738 -13.36 -69.58 136.27
CA LYS A 738 -13.89 -70.55 137.24
C LYS A 738 -13.41 -70.25 138.67
N ALA A 739 -12.14 -69.88 138.83
CA ALA A 739 -11.54 -69.56 140.14
C ALA A 739 -12.08 -68.27 140.79
N ILE A 740 -12.76 -67.39 140.03
CA ILE A 740 -13.38 -66.18 140.58
C ILE A 740 -14.56 -66.58 141.47
N LYS A 741 -14.39 -66.46 142.80
CA LYS A 741 -15.48 -66.47 143.77
C LYS A 741 -16.18 -65.11 143.73
N VAL A 742 -17.44 -65.11 143.31
CA VAL A 742 -18.28 -63.91 143.25
C VAL A 742 -18.49 -63.42 144.68
N LYS A 743 -18.28 -62.13 144.94
CA LYS A 743 -18.54 -61.51 146.24
C LYS A 743 -20.03 -61.45 146.53
#